data_AF-A0A9W9ZJE9-F1
#
_entry.id   AF-A0A9W9ZJE9-F1
#
_cell.length_a   1.000
_cell.length_b   1.000
_cell.length_c   1.000
_cell.angle_alpha   90.00
_cell.angle_beta   90.00
_cell.angle_gamma   90.00
#
_symmetry.space_group_name_H-M   'P 1'
#
loop_
_entity.id
_entity.type
_entity.pdbx_description
1 polymer ?
#
loop_
_entity_poly.entity_id
_entity_poly.type
_entity_poly.pdbx_seq_one_letter_code
_entity_poly.pdbx_strand_id
1 'polypeptide(L)'
;MTAPSEPPRNLSVQHSTASALTFQLKPVDKYHINGVLQGYKVKYGESKSLNDTWKSFVINVTHAKRRKRSIENKTFSFNLEGLKPYTPYTVIVLAFTVKDGVPTLAANFTTAEDVPDHPPPNVTAFNTSSTSINVTWEHIPPDHVNGILLGYHVKYLRHDKANDNITMVTVNSTTLHAELEGLGKYKEYSVQVAGSTVVGLGNFSEPVFVRTEQDVPDEPPVNIRAKGIEPTVIQVHWSAVPYETINGIGLGYKLDLFDISGNKIGNYTLSASVLSLDIIGLEIWTNYSIKMVAFTVKGDGLWSDLIQEDTDEEAPFKPPGNLTGEARSSTTIFVQWNSVVLPNIRGILRGYMVYYKEAPSSVHPSVLKNVSVDISVTKAELNDLHKFTEYHIWVTAFTTRDGWLSNSIFLRTHEDNPESPPLYFTYSAPSSTSLFVEWGPIPLQFQNGIIRGFKVQFHENPSNGTVEVRERGPLANFVILDDLKTFTFYSIQVRAFTTIGYGPGNNLTALTAQDVPSKPPESIIAKSHVTLTTIPVTWQPIDSNYINGILLGYKIRYQAVAIGEEPVEDQPIREERVNASTLSLVLKNLEIFTSYRVDVLGYTIMGNGPPATEYAETCRCYKRLTTSWFEFRPYVQVSENDIPDGLIPPILSKLAVTCCETCQSHGTSYVDLNSNGLNQSAELPNLRALRKSIANPTDFFFPVYGFKDQTHFAKQFGYQGIVESPGMAYIVNTNSHDDMPNAVLMNITSCWPAVLLALLITYLAGLAVWSAEKDCNSQDFPPSFIEGAYEAFYWSFVSMTTVGYGDRAPISIVGRIIAIVVILSGLVIFGIVNSFMATSITSVTLETDYKIYGAKVAAIAETPEYRMGVRKNAKMDKDHEYHTFEEIFTALQERHVIGALIDTYSAGSSKDMFKNGHLRVNKILDYSATYGVVMGKEARKLRRCFKDNTEKAFASEIAHHIQKNTEQLKEPDEPLPVERSTGIFDSQSAVFQKTLFISGTLLISCLMCGIIWDIIRCVRERAKIKPHDLRQQLVDELKAVVDNFNENIRTIKKNMAPRHEKERKQLLMGFKKKPSVKYVSSVVLTEQLDNPYFDLRPGEVELPHGETEADC
;
A
#
# COMPACT_ATOMS: atom_id res chain seq x y z
N MET A 1 -41.92 -67.27 18.47
CA MET A 1 -41.93 -65.85 18.91
C MET A 1 -42.44 -65.01 17.75
N THR A 2 -43.34 -64.08 18.01
CA THR A 2 -44.17 -63.41 17.00
C THR A 2 -44.06 -61.89 17.11
N ALA A 3 -44.29 -61.20 15.99
CA ALA A 3 -44.25 -59.75 15.93
C ALA A 3 -45.54 -59.11 16.51
N PRO A 4 -45.50 -57.83 16.92
CA PRO A 4 -46.71 -57.05 17.15
C PRO A 4 -47.60 -57.00 15.90
N SER A 5 -48.90 -57.26 16.05
CA SER A 5 -49.86 -57.30 14.93
C SER A 5 -50.45 -55.94 14.58
N GLU A 6 -50.21 -54.90 15.37
CA GLU A 6 -50.63 -53.52 15.10
C GLU A 6 -49.46 -52.52 15.27
N PRO A 7 -49.50 -51.39 14.55
CA PRO A 7 -48.58 -50.27 14.74
C PRO A 7 -48.94 -49.44 15.99
N PRO A 8 -48.02 -48.59 16.48
CA PRO A 8 -48.34 -47.55 17.46
C PRO A 8 -49.46 -46.62 16.96
N ARG A 9 -50.33 -46.14 17.86
CA ARG A 9 -51.52 -45.34 17.51
C ARG A 9 -51.29 -43.85 17.82
N ASN A 10 -51.95 -42.94 17.08
CA ASN A 10 -51.89 -41.47 17.27
C ASN A 10 -50.45 -40.90 17.34
N LEU A 11 -49.62 -41.11 16.31
CA LEU A 11 -48.35 -40.38 16.16
C LEU A 11 -48.64 -38.91 15.81
N SER A 12 -48.14 -37.98 16.63
CA SER A 12 -48.33 -36.53 16.45
C SER A 12 -47.14 -35.74 16.99
N VAL A 13 -46.86 -34.56 16.43
CA VAL A 13 -45.90 -33.60 17.00
C VAL A 13 -46.54 -32.86 18.17
N GLN A 14 -45.81 -32.77 19.29
CA GLN A 14 -46.20 -32.00 20.47
C GLN A 14 -45.52 -30.62 20.47
N HIS A 15 -44.24 -30.55 20.09
CA HIS A 15 -43.45 -29.33 19.95
C HIS A 15 -42.55 -29.43 18.72
N SER A 16 -42.41 -28.32 18.00
CA SER A 16 -41.54 -28.17 16.84
C SER A 16 -40.60 -26.98 17.06
N THR A 17 -39.33 -27.16 16.72
CA THR A 17 -38.34 -26.09 16.59
C THR A 17 -37.69 -26.19 15.21
N ALA A 18 -36.77 -25.29 14.88
CA ALA A 18 -36.04 -25.34 13.62
C ALA A 18 -35.21 -26.62 13.47
N SER A 19 -34.55 -27.08 14.54
CA SER A 19 -33.61 -28.20 14.51
C SER A 19 -34.10 -29.48 15.20
N ALA A 20 -35.31 -29.47 15.78
CA ALA A 20 -35.87 -30.62 16.50
C ALA A 20 -37.40 -30.76 16.36
N LEU A 21 -37.88 -32.00 16.43
CA LEU A 21 -39.29 -32.36 16.44
C LEU A 21 -39.59 -33.33 17.59
N THR A 22 -40.40 -32.88 18.56
CA THR A 22 -40.83 -33.72 19.69
C THR A 22 -42.14 -34.40 19.37
N PHE A 23 -42.12 -35.73 19.30
CA PHE A 23 -43.27 -36.58 18.99
C PHE A 23 -43.91 -37.20 20.23
N GLN A 24 -45.22 -37.38 20.16
CA GLN A 24 -46.03 -38.12 21.12
C GLN A 24 -46.81 -39.22 20.38
N LEU A 25 -46.91 -40.41 20.98
CA LEU A 25 -47.73 -41.52 20.49
C LEU A 25 -48.44 -42.27 21.63
N LYS A 26 -49.45 -43.07 21.29
CA LYS A 26 -50.03 -44.07 22.18
C LYS A 26 -49.37 -45.44 21.94
N PRO A 27 -48.91 -46.14 23.00
CA PRO A 27 -48.29 -47.45 22.85
C PRO A 27 -49.25 -48.48 22.25
N VAL A 28 -48.70 -49.50 21.60
CA VAL A 28 -49.46 -50.62 21.02
C VAL A 28 -50.28 -51.31 22.11
N ASP A 29 -51.52 -51.67 21.76
CA ASP A 29 -52.46 -52.32 22.66
C ASP A 29 -51.97 -53.72 23.06
N LYS A 30 -52.12 -54.07 24.34
CA LYS A 30 -51.50 -55.25 24.94
C LYS A 30 -51.97 -56.56 24.29
N TYR A 31 -53.21 -56.60 23.77
CA TYR A 31 -53.75 -57.76 23.07
C TYR A 31 -53.09 -58.02 21.70
N HIS A 32 -52.35 -57.05 21.16
CA HIS A 32 -51.68 -57.12 19.86
C HIS A 32 -50.15 -57.28 20.00
N ILE A 33 -49.62 -57.26 21.24
CA ILE A 33 -48.21 -57.51 21.54
C ILE A 33 -48.00 -59.02 21.78
N ASN A 34 -47.67 -59.75 20.71
CA ASN A 34 -47.49 -61.21 20.73
C ASN A 34 -46.14 -61.66 21.34
N GLY A 35 -45.76 -61.10 22.49
CA GLY A 35 -44.49 -61.40 23.17
C GLY A 35 -44.12 -60.36 24.23
N VAL A 36 -42.83 -60.23 24.52
CA VAL A 36 -42.28 -59.13 25.32
C VAL A 36 -41.88 -58.00 24.36
N LEU A 37 -42.51 -56.83 24.49
CA LEU A 37 -42.13 -55.62 23.76
C LEU A 37 -40.72 -55.18 24.22
N GLN A 38 -39.77 -55.14 23.28
CA GLN A 38 -38.41 -54.68 23.57
C GLN A 38 -38.30 -53.16 23.43
N GLY A 39 -38.98 -52.59 22.43
CA GLY A 39 -38.95 -51.15 22.20
C GLY A 39 -39.75 -50.68 20.99
N TYR A 40 -39.48 -49.43 20.61
CA TYR A 40 -39.92 -48.82 19.36
C TYR A 40 -38.69 -48.53 18.48
N LYS A 41 -38.84 -48.74 17.18
CA LYS A 41 -37.84 -48.38 16.16
C LYS A 41 -38.42 -47.24 15.34
N VAL A 42 -37.72 -46.10 15.33
CA VAL A 42 -38.11 -44.90 14.60
C VAL A 42 -37.25 -44.81 13.35
N LYS A 43 -37.88 -44.55 12.20
CA LYS A 43 -37.23 -44.20 10.93
C LYS A 43 -37.66 -42.80 10.51
N TYR A 44 -36.74 -41.98 10.02
CA TYR A 44 -37.05 -40.66 9.47
C TYR A 44 -36.10 -40.28 8.32
N GLY A 45 -36.57 -39.43 7.39
CA GLY A 45 -35.80 -38.95 6.23
C GLY A 45 -36.42 -37.68 5.63
N GLU A 46 -35.65 -36.94 4.83
CA GLU A 46 -36.13 -35.71 4.16
C GLU A 46 -37.13 -36.07 3.06
N SER A 47 -38.36 -35.55 3.12
CA SER A 47 -39.49 -35.98 2.26
C SER A 47 -39.30 -35.69 0.76
N LYS A 48 -38.26 -34.94 0.38
CA LYS A 48 -37.88 -34.67 -1.01
C LYS A 48 -36.83 -35.64 -1.57
N SER A 49 -36.18 -36.47 -0.75
CA SER A 49 -35.18 -37.44 -1.23
C SER A 49 -35.87 -38.67 -1.84
N LEU A 50 -35.80 -38.80 -3.16
CA LEU A 50 -36.22 -40.01 -3.88
C LEU A 50 -35.26 -41.20 -3.69
N ASN A 51 -34.08 -40.96 -3.11
CA ASN A 51 -33.13 -42.02 -2.71
C ASN A 51 -33.28 -42.32 -1.21
N ASP A 52 -33.32 -43.60 -0.86
CA ASP A 52 -33.97 -44.16 0.34
C ASP A 52 -33.16 -44.05 1.66
N THR A 53 -32.58 -42.89 1.95
CA THR A 53 -31.61 -42.65 3.04
C THR A 53 -32.26 -42.42 4.42
N TRP A 54 -33.07 -43.38 4.89
CA TRP A 54 -33.70 -43.33 6.21
C TRP A 54 -32.69 -43.40 7.36
N LYS A 55 -32.58 -42.31 8.14
CA LYS A 55 -31.98 -42.34 9.48
C LYS A 55 -32.88 -43.17 10.39
N SER A 56 -32.31 -43.98 11.28
CA SER A 56 -33.11 -44.77 12.23
C SER A 56 -32.42 -45.02 13.56
N PHE A 57 -33.22 -45.14 14.62
CA PHE A 57 -32.76 -45.42 15.98
C PHE A 57 -33.81 -46.22 16.77
N VAL A 58 -33.41 -46.73 17.94
CA VAL A 58 -34.18 -47.68 18.73
C VAL A 58 -34.33 -47.17 20.16
N ILE A 59 -35.57 -47.19 20.66
CA ILE A 59 -35.94 -46.72 22.01
C ILE A 59 -36.42 -47.93 22.82
N ASN A 60 -35.58 -48.42 23.73
CA ASN A 60 -35.83 -49.61 24.53
C ASN A 60 -36.75 -49.33 25.73
N VAL A 61 -37.67 -50.24 26.04
CA VAL A 61 -38.57 -50.14 27.20
C VAL A 61 -37.93 -50.81 28.41
N THR A 62 -37.55 -50.02 29.42
CA THR A 62 -36.89 -50.54 30.63
C THR A 62 -37.88 -51.23 31.58
N HIS A 63 -37.65 -52.52 31.86
CA HIS A 63 -38.47 -53.31 32.79
C HIS A 63 -38.19 -52.96 34.27
N ALA A 64 -38.74 -51.84 34.74
CA ALA A 64 -38.80 -51.52 36.16
C ALA A 64 -39.57 -52.59 36.94
N LYS A 65 -38.90 -53.27 37.89
CA LYS A 65 -39.48 -54.39 38.64
C LYS A 65 -40.58 -53.93 39.62
N ARG A 66 -41.75 -54.58 39.54
CA ARG A 66 -42.84 -54.62 40.55
C ARG A 66 -43.45 -53.27 41.00
N ARG A 67 -44.62 -52.94 40.41
CA ARG A 67 -45.85 -52.63 41.18
C ARG A 67 -47.11 -52.82 40.32
N LYS A 68 -48.11 -53.56 40.83
CA LYS A 68 -49.42 -53.75 40.17
C LYS A 68 -50.36 -52.59 40.54
N ARG A 69 -50.41 -51.54 39.70
CA ARG A 69 -51.57 -50.63 39.58
C ARG A 69 -51.41 -49.70 38.36
N SER A 70 -52.49 -49.52 37.60
CA SER A 70 -52.73 -48.47 36.60
C SER A 70 -51.53 -48.06 35.72
N ILE A 71 -51.35 -48.75 34.59
CA ILE A 71 -50.62 -48.21 33.42
C ILE A 71 -51.53 -48.35 32.19
N GLU A 72 -52.69 -47.72 32.27
CA GLU A 72 -53.52 -47.35 31.12
C GLU A 72 -53.34 -45.85 30.90
N ASN A 73 -53.37 -45.40 29.65
CA ASN A 73 -53.23 -43.98 29.27
C ASN A 73 -51.91 -43.25 29.62
N LYS A 74 -50.76 -43.95 29.69
CA LYS A 74 -49.46 -43.25 29.49
C LYS A 74 -49.11 -43.18 28.01
N THR A 75 -49.13 -41.97 27.46
CA THR A 75 -48.51 -41.65 26.16
C THR A 75 -46.99 -41.79 26.24
N PHE A 76 -46.37 -42.13 25.13
CA PHE A 76 -44.92 -42.25 24.97
C PHE A 76 -44.43 -41.09 24.11
N SER A 77 -43.27 -40.51 24.44
CA SER A 77 -42.72 -39.34 23.75
C SER A 77 -41.25 -39.51 23.42
N PHE A 78 -40.82 -38.98 22.28
CA PHE A 78 -39.41 -39.00 21.83
C PHE A 78 -39.08 -37.72 21.06
N ASN A 79 -37.81 -37.33 21.02
CA ASN A 79 -37.34 -36.19 20.24
C ASN A 79 -36.56 -36.67 19.00
N LEU A 80 -36.68 -35.95 17.89
CA LEU A 80 -35.72 -35.95 16.79
C LEU A 80 -34.90 -34.67 16.90
N GLU A 81 -33.58 -34.75 16.77
CA GLU A 81 -32.64 -33.64 16.93
C GLU A 81 -31.61 -33.67 15.79
N GLY A 82 -31.06 -32.51 15.44
CA GLY A 82 -30.15 -32.39 14.28
C GLY A 82 -30.87 -32.48 12.94
N LEU A 83 -32.10 -31.95 12.89
CA LEU A 83 -32.86 -31.72 11.67
C LEU A 83 -32.50 -30.36 11.05
N LYS A 84 -32.74 -30.18 9.75
CA LYS A 84 -32.64 -28.87 9.08
C LYS A 84 -33.87 -27.99 9.41
N PRO A 85 -33.72 -26.66 9.52
CA PRO A 85 -34.84 -25.71 9.55
C PRO A 85 -35.78 -25.85 8.34
N TYR A 86 -37.05 -25.49 8.55
CA TYR A 86 -38.12 -25.40 7.54
C TYR A 86 -38.19 -26.55 6.51
N THR A 87 -37.79 -27.76 6.92
CA THR A 87 -37.59 -28.90 6.03
C THR A 87 -38.65 -29.97 6.31
N PRO A 88 -39.34 -30.50 5.28
CA PRO A 88 -40.29 -31.58 5.46
C PRO A 88 -39.55 -32.91 5.71
N TYR A 89 -39.84 -33.53 6.85
CA TYR A 89 -39.36 -34.86 7.22
C TYR A 89 -40.50 -35.88 7.26
N THR A 90 -40.30 -37.02 6.63
CA THR A 90 -41.20 -38.17 6.71
C THR A 90 -40.79 -39.03 7.90
N VAL A 91 -41.73 -39.38 8.78
CA VAL A 91 -41.47 -40.19 9.99
C VAL A 91 -42.34 -41.45 9.99
N ILE A 92 -41.73 -42.58 10.35
CA ILE A 92 -42.37 -43.90 10.51
C ILE A 92 -41.91 -44.50 11.84
N VAL A 93 -42.84 -45.04 12.62
CA VAL A 93 -42.53 -45.74 13.88
C VAL A 93 -43.09 -47.17 13.84
N LEU A 94 -42.32 -48.14 14.32
CA LEU A 94 -42.79 -49.53 14.48
C LEU A 94 -42.43 -50.06 15.87
N ALA A 95 -43.29 -50.91 16.43
CA ALA A 95 -43.01 -51.63 17.67
C ALA A 95 -42.28 -52.95 17.36
N PHE A 96 -41.37 -53.40 18.22
CA PHE A 96 -40.67 -54.68 18.00
C PHE A 96 -40.54 -55.53 19.27
N THR A 97 -40.54 -56.86 19.06
CA THR A 97 -40.30 -57.88 20.09
C THR A 97 -38.96 -58.54 19.82
N VAL A 98 -38.95 -59.80 19.37
CA VAL A 98 -37.80 -60.47 18.72
C VAL A 98 -37.90 -60.34 17.18
N LYS A 99 -39.01 -59.80 16.67
CA LYS A 99 -39.19 -59.37 15.28
C LYS A 99 -39.85 -57.98 15.25
N ASP A 100 -39.57 -57.24 14.18
CA ASP A 100 -40.24 -55.97 13.87
C ASP A 100 -41.73 -56.21 13.58
N GLY A 101 -42.59 -55.34 14.11
CA GLY A 101 -44.03 -55.31 13.87
C GLY A 101 -44.43 -54.39 12.72
N VAL A 102 -45.74 -54.24 12.54
CA VAL A 102 -46.32 -53.36 11.52
C VAL A 102 -45.90 -51.89 11.77
N PRO A 103 -45.42 -51.15 10.76
CA PRO A 103 -45.11 -49.73 10.88
C PRO A 103 -46.37 -48.86 10.86
N THR A 104 -46.28 -47.66 11.44
CA THR A 104 -47.27 -46.60 11.17
C THR A 104 -47.33 -46.26 9.69
N LEU A 105 -48.44 -45.65 9.26
CA LEU A 105 -48.45 -44.87 8.03
C LEU A 105 -47.32 -43.82 8.09
N ALA A 106 -46.73 -43.53 6.93
CA ALA A 106 -45.75 -42.46 6.77
C ALA A 106 -46.43 -41.12 7.01
N ALA A 107 -45.91 -40.34 7.96
CA ALA A 107 -46.45 -39.05 8.34
C ALA A 107 -45.39 -37.96 8.11
N ASN A 108 -45.77 -36.91 7.38
CA ASN A 108 -44.88 -35.83 6.99
C ASN A 108 -45.04 -34.65 7.96
N PHE A 109 -43.93 -34.14 8.47
CA PHE A 109 -43.88 -33.01 9.40
C PHE A 109 -42.76 -32.06 9.00
N THR A 110 -43.04 -30.76 8.94
CA THR A 110 -42.03 -29.73 8.77
C THR A 110 -41.47 -29.31 10.13
N THR A 111 -40.14 -29.15 10.20
CA THR A 111 -39.52 -28.33 11.26
C THR A 111 -40.02 -26.88 11.20
N ALA A 112 -39.86 -26.15 12.30
CA ALA A 112 -40.19 -24.72 12.30
C ALA A 112 -39.25 -23.93 11.39
N GLU A 113 -39.64 -22.71 11.06
CA GLU A 113 -38.74 -21.72 10.47
C GLU A 113 -37.65 -21.29 11.48
N ASP A 114 -36.54 -20.78 10.96
CA ASP A 114 -35.48 -20.10 11.70
C ASP A 114 -35.12 -18.77 11.01
N VAL A 115 -34.10 -18.07 11.50
CA VAL A 115 -33.49 -16.94 10.77
C VAL A 115 -32.55 -17.43 9.65
N PRO A 116 -32.33 -16.63 8.58
CA PRO A 116 -31.33 -16.96 7.56
C PRO A 116 -29.94 -17.04 8.17
N ASP A 117 -29.22 -18.14 7.92
CA ASP A 117 -27.90 -18.38 8.51
C ASP A 117 -26.78 -17.66 7.74
N HIS A 118 -26.92 -17.52 6.41
CA HIS A 118 -26.04 -16.73 5.56
C HIS A 118 -26.61 -15.34 5.21
N PRO A 119 -25.76 -14.29 5.15
CA PRO A 119 -26.12 -13.00 4.55
C PRO A 119 -26.30 -13.11 3.03
N PRO A 120 -26.95 -12.14 2.37
CA PRO A 120 -26.99 -12.09 0.90
C PRO A 120 -25.57 -11.97 0.31
N PRO A 121 -25.24 -12.71 -0.77
CA PRO A 121 -23.96 -12.57 -1.45
C PRO A 121 -23.90 -11.30 -2.31
N ASN A 122 -22.68 -10.96 -2.75
CA ASN A 122 -22.36 -9.87 -3.69
C ASN A 122 -22.94 -8.49 -3.32
N VAL A 123 -23.02 -8.19 -2.02
CA VAL A 123 -23.35 -6.85 -1.51
C VAL A 123 -22.32 -5.84 -2.04
N THR A 124 -22.81 -4.85 -2.75
CA THR A 124 -22.07 -3.78 -3.41
C THR A 124 -22.80 -2.46 -3.18
N ALA A 125 -22.08 -1.34 -3.16
CA ALA A 125 -22.68 -0.03 -2.99
C ALA A 125 -21.92 1.04 -3.79
N PHE A 126 -22.65 1.96 -4.42
CA PHE A 126 -22.09 3.03 -5.24
C PHE A 126 -22.86 4.34 -5.06
N ASN A 127 -22.15 5.46 -5.11
CA ASN A 127 -22.74 6.80 -5.09
C ASN A 127 -23.62 7.03 -6.33
N THR A 128 -24.78 7.65 -6.10
CA THR A 128 -25.71 8.10 -7.14
C THR A 128 -25.87 9.62 -7.14
N SER A 129 -25.61 10.28 -6.01
CA SER A 129 -25.54 11.74 -5.91
C SER A 129 -24.63 12.18 -4.74
N SER A 130 -24.60 13.48 -4.44
CA SER A 130 -23.98 13.99 -3.22
C SER A 130 -24.74 13.60 -1.95
N THR A 131 -26.00 13.19 -2.04
CA THR A 131 -26.84 12.84 -0.87
C THR A 131 -27.47 11.44 -0.94
N SER A 132 -27.03 10.60 -1.89
CA SER A 132 -27.58 9.25 -2.07
C SER A 132 -26.55 8.21 -2.54
N ILE A 133 -26.80 6.96 -2.12
CA ILE A 133 -26.00 5.78 -2.44
C ILE A 133 -26.96 4.63 -2.78
N ASN A 134 -26.77 3.99 -3.94
CA ASN A 134 -27.48 2.76 -4.28
C ASN A 134 -26.69 1.55 -3.75
N VAL A 135 -27.40 0.58 -3.18
CA VAL A 135 -26.87 -0.65 -2.60
C VAL A 135 -27.52 -1.81 -3.32
N THR A 136 -26.72 -2.75 -3.85
CA THR A 136 -27.16 -3.90 -4.65
C THR A 136 -26.61 -5.21 -4.08
N TRP A 137 -27.39 -6.29 -4.15
CA TRP A 137 -26.99 -7.62 -3.64
C TRP A 137 -27.70 -8.75 -4.40
N GLU A 138 -27.32 -10.00 -4.11
CA GLU A 138 -27.95 -11.19 -4.70
C GLU A 138 -28.85 -11.94 -3.71
N HIS A 139 -29.70 -12.85 -4.23
CA HIS A 139 -30.57 -13.65 -3.38
C HIS A 139 -29.78 -14.57 -2.44
N ILE A 140 -30.26 -14.73 -1.19
CA ILE A 140 -29.76 -15.76 -0.27
C ILE A 140 -30.14 -17.12 -0.89
N PRO A 141 -29.21 -18.09 -1.00
CA PRO A 141 -29.53 -19.41 -1.56
C PRO A 141 -30.68 -20.09 -0.79
N PRO A 142 -31.62 -20.80 -1.45
CA PRO A 142 -32.82 -21.32 -0.80
C PRO A 142 -32.57 -22.20 0.43
N ASP A 143 -31.48 -22.99 0.41
CA ASP A 143 -31.08 -23.88 1.51
C ASP A 143 -30.55 -23.12 2.75
N HIS A 144 -30.34 -21.80 2.66
CA HIS A 144 -29.82 -20.92 3.71
C HIS A 144 -30.83 -19.86 4.19
N VAL A 145 -32.03 -19.82 3.60
CA VAL A 145 -33.11 -18.94 4.05
C VAL A 145 -33.74 -19.45 5.36
N ASN A 146 -33.72 -20.77 5.58
CA ASN A 146 -34.26 -21.45 6.78
C ASN A 146 -35.74 -21.15 7.12
N GLY A 147 -36.50 -20.57 6.18
CA GLY A 147 -37.89 -20.16 6.35
C GLY A 147 -38.46 -19.52 5.08
N ILE A 148 -39.48 -18.68 5.23
CA ILE A 148 -40.02 -17.83 4.17
C ILE A 148 -39.37 -16.43 4.29
N LEU A 149 -38.60 -16.03 3.27
CA LEU A 149 -37.97 -14.71 3.23
C LEU A 149 -39.04 -13.61 3.09
N LEU A 150 -39.15 -12.75 4.11
CA LEU A 150 -40.09 -11.62 4.13
C LEU A 150 -39.48 -10.39 3.45
N GLY A 151 -38.20 -10.12 3.70
CA GLY A 151 -37.51 -8.94 3.20
C GLY A 151 -36.04 -8.86 3.60
N TYR A 152 -35.36 -7.89 3.02
CA TYR A 152 -33.98 -7.50 3.31
C TYR A 152 -33.94 -6.24 4.17
N HIS A 153 -32.92 -6.12 5.01
CA HIS A 153 -32.67 -4.95 5.84
C HIS A 153 -31.27 -4.41 5.53
N VAL A 154 -31.21 -3.20 4.98
CA VAL A 154 -29.97 -2.48 4.66
C VAL A 154 -29.66 -1.55 5.83
N LYS A 155 -28.65 -1.92 6.62
CA LYS A 155 -28.10 -1.16 7.74
C LYS A 155 -27.01 -0.24 7.24
N TYR A 156 -27.02 1.03 7.66
CA TYR A 156 -25.99 2.00 7.29
C TYR A 156 -25.60 2.92 8.46
N LEU A 157 -24.37 3.42 8.42
CA LEU A 157 -23.70 4.17 9.49
C LEU A 157 -22.69 5.15 8.88
N ARG A 158 -22.62 6.40 9.36
CA ARG A 158 -21.58 7.37 8.97
C ARG A 158 -20.25 7.00 9.64
N HIS A 159 -19.19 6.80 8.87
CA HIS A 159 -17.96 6.15 9.35
C HIS A 159 -17.21 6.98 10.42
N ASP A 160 -17.24 8.30 10.29
CA ASP A 160 -16.61 9.25 11.23
C ASP A 160 -17.36 9.40 12.57
N LYS A 161 -18.63 8.99 12.64
CA LYS A 161 -19.48 9.05 13.82
C LYS A 161 -20.00 7.67 14.21
N ALA A 162 -19.11 6.80 14.67
CA ALA A 162 -19.45 5.45 15.16
C ALA A 162 -20.45 5.42 16.35
N ASN A 163 -20.73 6.56 16.99
CA ASN A 163 -21.74 6.73 18.05
C ASN A 163 -23.10 7.26 17.54
N ASP A 164 -23.26 7.50 16.24
CA ASP A 164 -24.54 7.98 15.69
C ASP A 164 -25.60 6.85 15.64
N ASN A 165 -26.87 7.21 15.55
CA ASN A 165 -27.96 6.22 15.57
C ASN A 165 -27.91 5.34 14.30
N ILE A 166 -27.85 4.01 14.50
CA ILE A 166 -27.85 3.03 13.40
C ILE A 166 -29.18 3.12 12.64
N THR A 167 -29.11 3.51 11.37
CA THR A 167 -30.27 3.56 10.46
C THR A 167 -30.39 2.26 9.66
N MET A 168 -31.63 1.83 9.43
CA MET A 168 -31.95 0.62 8.66
C MET A 168 -33.13 0.87 7.72
N VAL A 169 -32.98 0.50 6.45
CA VAL A 169 -34.04 0.48 5.44
C VAL A 169 -34.51 -0.97 5.25
N THR A 170 -35.81 -1.22 5.31
CA THR A 170 -36.39 -2.54 5.00
C THR A 170 -36.94 -2.56 3.58
N VAL A 171 -36.68 -3.63 2.84
CA VAL A 171 -37.10 -3.81 1.44
C VAL A 171 -37.72 -5.21 1.25
N ASN A 172 -38.65 -5.34 0.32
CA ASN A 172 -39.36 -6.61 0.05
C ASN A 172 -38.40 -7.73 -0.40
N SER A 173 -38.75 -8.99 -0.16
CA SER A 173 -37.90 -10.15 -0.50
C SER A 173 -37.61 -10.35 -1.99
N THR A 174 -38.36 -9.70 -2.88
CA THR A 174 -38.11 -9.66 -4.33
C THR A 174 -37.20 -8.51 -4.77
N THR A 175 -36.86 -7.57 -3.88
CA THR A 175 -36.10 -6.36 -4.22
C THR A 175 -34.65 -6.54 -3.81
N LEU A 176 -33.76 -6.56 -4.80
CA LEU A 176 -32.31 -6.78 -4.66
C LEU A 176 -31.48 -5.48 -4.62
N HIS A 177 -32.13 -4.35 -4.37
CA HIS A 177 -31.48 -3.05 -4.27
C HIS A 177 -32.18 -2.14 -3.26
N ALA A 178 -31.45 -1.14 -2.76
CA ALA A 178 -31.98 -0.04 -1.96
C ALA A 178 -31.25 1.27 -2.30
N GLU A 179 -32.03 2.32 -2.57
CA GLU A 179 -31.51 3.68 -2.60
C GLU A 179 -31.48 4.23 -1.16
N LEU A 180 -30.30 4.61 -0.68
CA LEU A 180 -30.12 5.27 0.62
C LEU A 180 -30.10 6.77 0.40
N GLU A 181 -31.22 7.44 0.68
CA GLU A 181 -31.40 8.89 0.53
C GLU A 181 -31.11 9.69 1.81
N GLY A 182 -30.96 11.01 1.68
CA GLY A 182 -30.80 11.93 2.82
C GLY A 182 -29.41 11.89 3.48
N LEU A 183 -28.40 11.38 2.77
CA LEU A 183 -27.03 11.25 3.27
C LEU A 183 -26.29 12.60 3.24
N GLY A 184 -25.39 12.81 4.19
CA GLY A 184 -24.51 13.98 4.23
C GLY A 184 -23.48 14.01 3.09
N LYS A 185 -23.27 15.20 2.50
CA LYS A 185 -22.47 15.46 1.30
C LYS A 185 -20.98 15.15 1.45
N TYR A 186 -20.41 14.46 0.47
CA TYR A 186 -19.03 13.95 0.46
C TYR A 186 -18.59 13.23 1.76
N LYS A 187 -19.53 12.58 2.48
CA LYS A 187 -19.24 11.79 3.69
C LYS A 187 -19.23 10.30 3.39
N GLU A 188 -18.52 9.56 4.23
CA GLU A 188 -18.27 8.13 4.07
C GLU A 188 -19.21 7.31 4.95
N TYR A 189 -19.79 6.27 4.37
CA TYR A 189 -20.77 5.38 5.00
C TYR A 189 -20.30 3.94 4.95
N SER A 190 -20.59 3.22 6.03
CA SER A 190 -20.47 1.78 6.15
C SER A 190 -21.85 1.16 5.99
N VAL A 191 -22.00 0.19 5.09
CA VAL A 191 -23.28 -0.43 4.69
C VAL A 191 -23.20 -1.95 4.88
N GLN A 192 -24.26 -2.55 5.43
CA GLN A 192 -24.42 -4.00 5.60
C GLN A 192 -25.85 -4.43 5.24
N VAL A 193 -26.04 -5.64 4.71
CA VAL A 193 -27.37 -6.17 4.38
C VAL A 193 -27.62 -7.51 5.08
N ALA A 194 -28.84 -7.72 5.61
CA ALA A 194 -29.30 -8.98 6.18
C ALA A 194 -30.66 -9.40 5.59
N GLY A 195 -30.92 -10.71 5.51
CA GLY A 195 -32.27 -11.24 5.23
C GLY A 195 -33.13 -11.35 6.49
N SER A 196 -34.45 -11.52 6.35
CA SER A 196 -35.37 -11.74 7.47
C SER A 196 -36.52 -12.70 7.14
N THR A 197 -36.88 -13.52 8.14
CA THR A 197 -38.02 -14.45 8.13
C THR A 197 -39.02 -14.07 9.22
N VAL A 198 -40.08 -14.86 9.42
CA VAL A 198 -41.04 -14.66 10.53
C VAL A 198 -40.41 -14.79 11.93
N VAL A 199 -39.19 -15.32 12.04
CA VAL A 199 -38.46 -15.53 13.30
C VAL A 199 -37.61 -14.31 13.68
N GLY A 200 -37.05 -13.59 12.69
CA GLY A 200 -36.19 -12.43 12.92
C GLY A 200 -35.28 -12.08 11.74
N LEU A 201 -34.29 -11.22 11.99
CA LEU A 201 -33.19 -10.98 11.06
C LEU A 201 -32.14 -12.09 11.16
N GLY A 202 -31.58 -12.48 10.02
CA GLY A 202 -30.39 -13.31 9.92
C GLY A 202 -29.09 -12.49 10.07
N ASN A 203 -27.97 -13.12 9.73
CA ASN A 203 -26.67 -12.45 9.76
C ASN A 203 -26.57 -11.30 8.75
N PHE A 204 -25.87 -10.23 9.15
CA PHE A 204 -25.47 -9.14 8.27
C PHE A 204 -24.24 -9.51 7.43
N SER A 205 -24.16 -8.95 6.23
CA SER A 205 -22.95 -9.00 5.39
C SER A 205 -21.76 -8.31 6.06
N GLU A 206 -20.56 -8.58 5.55
CA GLU A 206 -19.40 -7.72 5.80
C GLU A 206 -19.69 -6.26 5.39
N PRO A 207 -19.06 -5.27 6.05
CA PRO A 207 -19.31 -3.85 5.80
C PRO A 207 -18.66 -3.38 4.50
N VAL A 208 -19.50 -2.87 3.58
CA VAL A 208 -19.04 -2.14 2.38
C VAL A 208 -18.87 -0.67 2.75
N PHE A 209 -17.72 -0.09 2.40
CA PHE A 209 -17.43 1.34 2.62
C PHE A 209 -17.55 2.11 1.31
N VAL A 210 -18.32 3.20 1.33
CA VAL A 210 -18.67 3.99 0.14
C VAL A 210 -18.87 5.44 0.54
N ARG A 211 -18.48 6.38 -0.33
CA ARG A 211 -18.54 7.83 -0.08
C ARG A 211 -19.49 8.48 -1.07
N THR A 212 -20.39 9.33 -0.59
CA THR A 212 -21.27 10.13 -1.46
C THR A 212 -20.45 11.06 -2.38
N GLU A 213 -21.04 11.54 -3.48
CA GLU A 213 -20.33 12.44 -4.38
C GLU A 213 -19.93 13.77 -3.71
N GLN A 214 -18.95 14.43 -4.34
CA GLN A 214 -18.69 15.85 -4.11
C GLN A 214 -19.91 16.68 -4.53
N ASP A 215 -20.06 17.84 -3.90
CA ASP A 215 -21.06 18.86 -4.22
C ASP A 215 -20.40 20.24 -4.31
N VAL A 216 -21.19 21.29 -4.51
CA VAL A 216 -20.76 22.67 -4.25
C VAL A 216 -20.69 22.95 -2.73
N PRO A 217 -19.85 23.90 -2.28
CA PRO A 217 -19.84 24.35 -0.88
C PRO A 217 -21.19 24.98 -0.49
N ASP A 218 -21.77 24.53 0.63
CA ASP A 218 -23.03 25.06 1.14
C ASP A 218 -22.86 26.45 1.80
N GLU A 219 -21.63 26.80 2.23
CA GLU A 219 -21.29 28.07 2.88
C GLU A 219 -20.18 28.85 2.14
N PRO A 220 -20.20 30.19 2.19
CA PRO A 220 -19.10 31.03 1.70
C PRO A 220 -17.86 30.96 2.61
N PRO A 221 -16.70 31.51 2.18
CA PRO A 221 -15.51 31.64 3.03
C PRO A 221 -15.79 32.39 4.33
N VAL A 222 -15.15 31.95 5.42
CA VAL A 222 -15.41 32.45 6.78
C VAL A 222 -14.52 33.66 7.05
N ASN A 223 -14.98 34.59 7.89
CA ASN A 223 -14.19 35.74 8.37
C ASN A 223 -13.61 36.61 7.23
N ILE A 224 -14.36 36.78 6.15
CA ILE A 224 -14.01 37.74 5.09
C ILE A 224 -14.08 39.15 5.68
N ARG A 225 -13.02 39.96 5.53
CA ARG A 225 -13.05 41.39 5.82
C ARG A 225 -12.24 42.15 4.78
N ALA A 226 -12.78 43.28 4.34
CA ALA A 226 -12.08 44.26 3.52
C ALA A 226 -11.63 45.45 4.40
N LYS A 227 -10.73 46.29 3.89
CA LYS A 227 -10.39 47.58 4.48
C LYS A 227 -9.73 48.50 3.44
N GLY A 228 -10.16 49.76 3.35
CA GLY A 228 -9.38 50.82 2.70
C GLY A 228 -8.05 51.06 3.44
N ILE A 229 -6.93 50.77 2.79
CA ILE A 229 -5.58 50.98 3.35
C ILE A 229 -4.88 52.21 2.76
N GLU A 230 -5.27 52.60 1.54
CA GLU A 230 -4.82 53.82 0.86
C GLU A 230 -6.02 54.44 0.12
N PRO A 231 -5.95 55.72 -0.33
CA PRO A 231 -7.02 56.36 -1.08
C PRO A 231 -7.43 55.66 -2.39
N THR A 232 -6.64 54.71 -2.91
CA THR A 232 -6.93 53.97 -4.15
C THR A 232 -6.79 52.44 -4.01
N VAL A 233 -6.72 51.93 -2.77
CA VAL A 233 -6.44 50.51 -2.47
C VAL A 233 -7.30 49.96 -1.33
N ILE A 234 -7.99 48.84 -1.59
CA ILE A 234 -8.69 48.04 -0.58
C ILE A 234 -8.03 46.67 -0.46
N GLN A 235 -7.63 46.30 0.75
CA GLN A 235 -7.12 44.97 1.08
C GLN A 235 -8.25 44.07 1.57
N VAL A 236 -8.32 42.83 1.09
CA VAL A 236 -9.32 41.82 1.48
C VAL A 236 -8.61 40.58 2.03
N HIS A 237 -9.08 40.05 3.17
CA HIS A 237 -8.61 38.78 3.73
C HIS A 237 -9.79 37.89 4.17
N TRP A 238 -9.59 36.58 4.18
CA TRP A 238 -10.60 35.59 4.55
C TRP A 238 -9.96 34.34 5.17
N SER A 239 -10.79 33.37 5.57
CA SER A 239 -10.37 32.07 6.10
C SER A 239 -10.98 30.93 5.28
N ALA A 240 -10.31 29.79 5.26
CA ALA A 240 -10.73 28.63 4.46
C ALA A 240 -12.08 28.07 4.90
N VAL A 241 -12.84 27.50 3.95
CA VAL A 241 -14.15 26.89 4.21
C VAL A 241 -13.98 25.62 5.07
N PRO A 242 -14.79 25.42 6.13
CA PRO A 242 -14.75 24.21 6.96
C PRO A 242 -15.01 22.91 6.18
N TYR A 243 -14.37 21.81 6.61
CA TYR A 243 -14.57 20.48 6.03
C TYR A 243 -16.03 19.94 6.16
N GLU A 244 -16.83 20.49 7.05
CA GLU A 244 -18.25 20.13 7.17
C GLU A 244 -19.15 20.78 6.13
N THR A 245 -18.74 21.89 5.50
CA THR A 245 -19.58 22.68 4.57
C THR A 245 -18.96 22.89 3.19
N ILE A 246 -17.69 22.50 2.98
CA ILE A 246 -17.01 22.51 1.68
C ILE A 246 -17.48 21.41 0.71
N ASN A 247 -18.06 20.32 1.23
CA ASN A 247 -18.70 19.23 0.48
C ASN A 247 -17.88 18.58 -0.66
N GLY A 248 -16.55 18.70 -0.63
CA GLY A 248 -15.69 18.21 -1.70
C GLY A 248 -14.25 18.64 -1.53
N ILE A 249 -13.51 18.63 -2.63
CA ILE A 249 -12.15 19.17 -2.72
C ILE A 249 -12.26 20.61 -3.20
N GLY A 250 -12.01 21.57 -2.30
CA GLY A 250 -11.97 22.99 -2.65
C GLY A 250 -10.81 23.30 -3.61
N LEU A 251 -11.14 23.87 -4.76
CA LEU A 251 -10.17 24.24 -5.79
C LEU A 251 -9.67 25.67 -5.62
N GLY A 252 -10.55 26.57 -5.17
CA GLY A 252 -10.22 27.98 -5.05
C GLY A 252 -11.38 28.88 -4.64
N TYR A 253 -11.13 30.17 -4.79
CA TYR A 253 -12.06 31.26 -4.49
C TYR A 253 -12.26 32.15 -5.72
N LYS A 254 -13.43 32.79 -5.82
CA LYS A 254 -13.71 33.86 -6.78
C LYS A 254 -14.15 35.11 -6.02
N LEU A 255 -13.61 36.27 -6.37
CA LEU A 255 -13.98 37.57 -5.81
C LEU A 255 -14.53 38.47 -6.90
N ASP A 256 -15.71 39.02 -6.65
CA ASP A 256 -16.38 40.02 -7.49
C ASP A 256 -16.35 41.39 -6.79
N LEU A 257 -15.94 42.41 -7.54
CA LEU A 257 -15.87 43.80 -7.10
C LEU A 257 -16.90 44.64 -7.86
N PHE A 258 -17.65 45.47 -7.14
CA PHE A 258 -18.73 46.31 -7.68
C PHE A 258 -18.54 47.79 -7.29
N ASP A 259 -18.90 48.69 -8.21
CA ASP A 259 -18.87 50.14 -7.99
C ASP A 259 -20.07 50.66 -7.17
N ILE A 260 -20.09 51.98 -6.89
CA ILE A 260 -21.20 52.69 -6.23
C ILE A 260 -22.57 52.58 -6.95
N SER A 261 -22.57 52.17 -8.23
CA SER A 261 -23.79 51.98 -9.03
C SER A 261 -24.25 50.51 -9.05
N GLY A 262 -23.51 49.60 -8.42
CA GLY A 262 -23.76 48.16 -8.44
C GLY A 262 -23.25 47.46 -9.71
N ASN A 263 -22.47 48.12 -10.57
CA ASN A 263 -21.86 47.48 -11.73
C ASN A 263 -20.66 46.63 -11.29
N LYS A 264 -20.57 45.40 -11.79
CA LYS A 264 -19.38 44.57 -11.59
C LYS A 264 -18.21 45.12 -12.41
N ILE A 265 -17.17 45.58 -11.73
CA ILE A 265 -15.96 46.18 -12.32
C ILE A 265 -14.72 45.27 -12.22
N GLY A 266 -14.73 44.27 -11.33
CA GLY A 266 -13.63 43.32 -11.15
C GLY A 266 -14.10 41.88 -10.95
N ASN A 267 -13.25 40.93 -11.36
CA ASN A 267 -13.42 39.49 -11.17
C ASN A 267 -12.03 38.86 -11.00
N TYR A 268 -11.78 38.21 -9.86
CA TYR A 268 -10.51 37.60 -9.52
C TYR A 268 -10.74 36.13 -9.15
N THR A 269 -10.04 35.21 -9.82
CA THR A 269 -10.07 33.77 -9.48
C THR A 269 -8.74 33.39 -8.84
N LEU A 270 -8.79 32.74 -7.68
CA LEU A 270 -7.66 32.47 -6.80
C LEU A 270 -7.60 30.97 -6.44
N SER A 271 -6.41 30.41 -6.23
CA SER A 271 -6.26 29.03 -5.77
C SER A 271 -6.62 28.87 -4.28
N ALA A 272 -7.00 27.66 -3.85
CA ALA A 272 -7.40 27.38 -2.46
C ALA A 272 -6.33 27.72 -1.40
N SER A 273 -5.07 27.87 -1.80
CA SER A 273 -3.93 28.30 -0.98
C SER A 273 -3.86 29.81 -0.69
N VAL A 274 -4.63 30.65 -1.38
CA VAL A 274 -4.62 32.11 -1.21
C VAL A 274 -5.76 32.54 -0.28
N LEU A 275 -5.43 33.36 0.73
CA LEU A 275 -6.35 33.84 1.77
C LEU A 275 -6.38 35.37 1.92
N SER A 276 -5.71 36.09 1.02
CA SER A 276 -5.66 37.56 0.99
C SER A 276 -5.45 38.08 -0.44
N LEU A 277 -6.02 39.24 -0.76
CA LEU A 277 -5.88 39.93 -2.05
C LEU A 277 -5.92 41.45 -1.85
N ASP A 278 -4.99 42.16 -2.47
CA ASP A 278 -4.97 43.63 -2.53
C ASP A 278 -5.58 44.11 -3.85
N ILE A 279 -6.60 44.96 -3.77
CA ILE A 279 -7.35 45.51 -4.91
C ILE A 279 -6.88 46.94 -5.14
N ILE A 280 -6.13 47.16 -6.21
CA ILE A 280 -5.48 48.44 -6.54
C ILE A 280 -6.18 49.18 -7.69
N GLY A 281 -6.05 50.50 -7.72
CA GLY A 281 -6.54 51.34 -8.83
C GLY A 281 -7.99 51.82 -8.67
N LEU A 282 -8.46 51.93 -7.43
CA LEU A 282 -9.81 52.37 -7.08
C LEU A 282 -9.92 53.92 -7.04
N GLU A 283 -11.14 54.45 -7.13
CA GLU A 283 -11.40 55.88 -6.97
C GLU A 283 -11.34 56.32 -5.49
N ILE A 284 -11.02 57.60 -5.27
CA ILE A 284 -10.75 58.18 -3.95
C ILE A 284 -12.05 58.53 -3.22
N TRP A 285 -12.11 58.26 -1.92
CA TRP A 285 -13.27 58.48 -1.04
C TRP A 285 -14.58 57.95 -1.65
N THR A 286 -14.54 56.69 -2.09
CA THR A 286 -15.60 56.03 -2.87
C THR A 286 -15.92 54.66 -2.28
N ASN A 287 -17.21 54.36 -2.12
CA ASN A 287 -17.69 53.08 -1.58
C ASN A 287 -17.57 51.98 -2.64
N TYR A 288 -16.90 50.89 -2.29
CA TYR A 288 -16.87 49.68 -3.11
C TYR A 288 -17.55 48.54 -2.37
N SER A 289 -18.27 47.70 -3.11
CA SER A 289 -18.88 46.49 -2.56
C SER A 289 -18.27 45.23 -3.15
N ILE A 290 -18.08 44.22 -2.30
CA ILE A 290 -17.29 43.04 -2.59
C ILE A 290 -18.11 41.79 -2.23
N LYS A 291 -18.04 40.76 -3.09
CA LYS A 291 -18.51 39.41 -2.79
C LYS A 291 -17.42 38.37 -3.04
N MET A 292 -17.46 37.27 -2.29
CA MET A 292 -16.60 36.11 -2.52
C MET A 292 -17.38 34.78 -2.47
N VAL A 293 -16.94 33.80 -3.26
CA VAL A 293 -17.44 32.41 -3.26
C VAL A 293 -16.28 31.42 -3.29
N ALA A 294 -16.47 30.23 -2.72
CA ALA A 294 -15.55 29.09 -2.85
C ALA A 294 -16.12 28.08 -3.87
N PHE A 295 -15.24 27.35 -4.57
CA PHE A 295 -15.67 26.40 -5.61
C PHE A 295 -14.96 25.04 -5.56
N THR A 296 -15.66 23.99 -5.97
CA THR A 296 -15.18 22.60 -6.12
C THR A 296 -15.23 22.18 -7.59
N VAL A 297 -14.93 20.91 -7.88
CA VAL A 297 -15.10 20.33 -9.23
C VAL A 297 -16.55 20.32 -9.73
N LYS A 298 -17.55 20.52 -8.86
CA LYS A 298 -18.98 20.56 -9.23
C LYS A 298 -19.47 21.96 -9.59
N GLY A 299 -18.80 23.01 -9.12
CA GLY A 299 -19.19 24.40 -9.38
C GLY A 299 -18.92 25.34 -8.21
N ASP A 300 -19.47 26.55 -8.33
CA ASP A 300 -19.40 27.61 -7.33
C ASP A 300 -20.45 27.37 -6.23
N GLY A 301 -20.05 27.54 -4.97
CA GLY A 301 -20.94 27.45 -3.81
C GLY A 301 -21.78 28.71 -3.59
N LEU A 302 -22.21 28.92 -2.35
CA LEU A 302 -22.92 30.14 -1.99
C LEU A 302 -21.98 31.35 -1.98
N TRP A 303 -22.38 32.44 -2.64
CA TRP A 303 -21.68 33.73 -2.55
C TRP A 303 -21.93 34.39 -1.19
N SER A 304 -20.92 35.10 -0.68
CA SER A 304 -21.04 35.94 0.51
C SER A 304 -22.07 37.06 0.34
N ASP A 305 -22.45 37.63 1.48
CA ASP A 305 -23.05 38.96 1.55
C ASP A 305 -22.13 40.03 0.92
N LEU A 306 -22.72 41.19 0.60
CA LEU A 306 -21.99 42.36 0.14
C LEU A 306 -21.24 43.00 1.31
N ILE A 307 -19.91 42.97 1.26
CA ILE A 307 -19.06 43.73 2.16
C ILE A 307 -18.81 45.08 1.51
N GLN A 308 -19.27 46.16 2.15
CA GLN A 308 -19.06 47.55 1.71
C GLN A 308 -17.92 48.18 2.50
N GLU A 309 -16.93 48.72 1.81
CA GLU A 309 -15.83 49.49 2.40
C GLU A 309 -15.54 50.72 1.53
N ASP A 310 -15.18 51.83 2.18
CA ASP A 310 -14.76 53.07 1.50
C ASP A 310 -13.23 53.08 1.31
N THR A 311 -12.76 53.68 0.22
CA THR A 311 -11.37 54.15 0.12
C THR A 311 -11.15 55.38 1.01
N ASP A 312 -9.94 55.58 1.54
CA ASP A 312 -9.66 56.54 2.63
C ASP A 312 -9.81 58.04 2.24
N GLU A 313 -10.03 58.92 3.24
CA GLU A 313 -10.17 60.38 3.07
C GLU A 313 -8.90 61.01 2.45
N GLU A 314 -9.11 61.97 1.53
CA GLU A 314 -8.04 62.81 0.98
C GLU A 314 -8.03 64.22 1.63
N ALA A 315 -6.86 64.87 1.63
CA ALA A 315 -6.71 66.22 2.16
C ALA A 315 -7.31 67.28 1.21
N PRO A 316 -7.78 68.45 1.71
CA PRO A 316 -8.30 69.53 0.86
C PRO A 316 -7.30 69.98 -0.21
N PHE A 317 -7.71 69.85 -1.47
CA PHE A 317 -6.85 69.99 -2.65
C PHE A 317 -6.55 71.46 -3.03
N LYS A 318 -7.03 72.43 -2.26
CA LYS A 318 -6.82 73.86 -2.52
C LYS A 318 -6.72 74.68 -1.22
N PRO A 319 -5.67 75.50 -1.06
CA PRO A 319 -5.48 76.34 0.13
C PRO A 319 -6.50 77.47 0.25
N PRO A 320 -6.66 78.05 1.47
CA PRO A 320 -7.31 79.34 1.67
C PRO A 320 -6.63 80.45 0.86
N GLY A 321 -7.42 81.40 0.35
CA GLY A 321 -6.93 82.46 -0.54
C GLY A 321 -6.48 83.74 0.19
N ASN A 322 -5.64 84.54 -0.46
CA ASN A 322 -5.38 85.95 -0.14
C ASN A 322 -4.84 86.23 1.29
N LEU A 323 -3.77 85.53 1.69
CA LEU A 323 -3.07 85.80 2.96
C LEU A 323 -2.24 87.10 2.88
N THR A 324 -2.40 88.01 3.85
CA THR A 324 -1.69 89.32 3.93
C THR A 324 -1.35 89.71 5.37
N GLY A 325 -0.34 90.59 5.58
CA GLY A 325 0.10 91.04 6.91
C GLY A 325 1.23 92.08 6.92
N GLU A 326 1.57 92.62 8.10
CA GLU A 326 2.61 93.66 8.32
C GLU A 326 3.37 93.51 9.66
N ALA A 327 4.57 94.12 9.78
CA ALA A 327 5.40 94.16 11.00
C ALA A 327 5.48 95.58 11.59
N ARG A 328 5.54 95.70 12.92
CA ARG A 328 5.34 97.00 13.62
C ARG A 328 6.43 97.46 14.59
N SER A 329 7.36 96.59 14.99
CA SER A 329 8.45 96.93 15.90
C SER A 329 9.66 96.04 15.63
N SER A 330 10.69 96.11 16.48
CA SER A 330 11.71 95.06 16.51
C SER A 330 11.19 93.71 17.07
N THR A 331 9.86 93.54 17.29
CA THR A 331 9.25 92.46 18.08
C THR A 331 7.74 92.09 17.81
N THR A 332 7.01 92.57 16.76
CA THR A 332 5.53 92.34 16.59
C THR A 332 4.95 92.32 15.13
N ILE A 333 3.90 91.51 14.82
CA ILE A 333 3.31 91.24 13.47
C ILE A 333 1.76 90.95 13.46
N PHE A 334 1.02 91.19 12.34
CA PHE A 334 -0.47 90.97 12.17
C PHE A 334 -0.90 90.34 10.80
N VAL A 335 -2.01 89.55 10.69
CA VAL A 335 -2.45 88.83 9.42
C VAL A 335 -3.97 88.55 9.16
N GLN A 336 -4.41 88.35 7.88
CA GLN A 336 -5.77 87.87 7.48
C GLN A 336 -5.88 87.07 6.14
N TRP A 337 -7.00 86.34 5.87
CA TRP A 337 -7.24 85.49 4.65
C TRP A 337 -8.74 85.32 4.23
N ASN A 338 -9.02 84.50 3.19
CA ASN A 338 -10.34 84.13 2.62
C ASN A 338 -10.71 82.64 2.75
N SER A 339 -12.00 82.28 2.71
CA SER A 339 -12.53 80.91 2.88
C SER A 339 -12.51 79.99 1.63
N VAL A 340 -12.60 78.66 1.84
CA VAL A 340 -12.62 77.60 0.80
C VAL A 340 -14.04 77.08 0.53
N VAL A 341 -14.32 76.61 -0.69
CA VAL A 341 -15.63 76.09 -1.14
C VAL A 341 -15.54 74.79 -1.94
N LEU A 342 -16.63 74.01 -1.99
CA LEU A 342 -16.79 72.85 -2.88
C LEU A 342 -16.67 73.28 -4.37
N PRO A 343 -16.17 72.42 -5.28
CA PRO A 343 -15.84 71.00 -5.10
C PRO A 343 -14.39 70.73 -4.62
N ASN A 344 -13.67 71.73 -4.10
CA ASN A 344 -12.24 71.60 -3.75
C ASN A 344 -11.94 70.77 -2.47
N ILE A 345 -12.90 69.95 -2.02
CA ILE A 345 -12.87 69.22 -0.75
C ILE A 345 -13.42 67.80 -1.03
N ARG A 346 -12.60 66.77 -0.78
CA ARG A 346 -12.95 65.33 -0.92
C ARG A 346 -12.97 64.65 0.45
N GLY A 347 -13.88 65.12 1.30
CA GLY A 347 -13.98 64.75 2.72
C GLY A 347 -14.73 65.82 3.52
N ILE A 348 -14.67 65.76 4.85
CA ILE A 348 -15.37 66.70 5.74
C ILE A 348 -14.41 67.79 6.24
N LEU A 349 -14.58 69.04 5.80
CA LEU A 349 -13.79 70.20 6.23
C LEU A 349 -14.10 70.58 7.69
N ARG A 350 -13.07 70.72 8.54
CA ARG A 350 -13.21 70.93 9.99
C ARG A 350 -12.81 72.33 10.49
N GLY A 351 -11.89 73.05 9.84
CA GLY A 351 -11.51 74.41 10.24
C GLY A 351 -10.32 74.99 9.47
N TYR A 352 -9.76 76.11 9.99
CA TYR A 352 -8.54 76.74 9.49
C TYR A 352 -7.42 76.71 10.54
N MET A 353 -6.17 76.65 10.06
CA MET A 353 -4.97 76.67 10.90
C MET A 353 -3.97 77.69 10.37
N VAL A 354 -3.67 78.73 11.14
CA VAL A 354 -2.59 79.67 10.85
C VAL A 354 -1.31 79.12 11.46
N TYR A 355 -0.27 78.98 10.65
CA TYR A 355 1.06 78.57 11.09
C TYR A 355 2.02 79.75 10.96
N TYR A 356 2.81 80.02 12.00
CA TYR A 356 3.87 81.03 11.98
C TYR A 356 5.11 80.55 12.71
N LYS A 357 6.28 80.98 12.24
CA LYS A 357 7.55 80.77 12.93
C LYS A 357 8.54 81.87 12.60
N GLU A 358 9.62 81.92 13.38
CA GLU A 358 10.84 82.57 12.95
C GLU A 358 11.28 81.97 11.61
N ALA A 359 11.45 82.82 10.60
CA ALA A 359 12.16 82.45 9.39
C ALA A 359 13.54 81.97 9.86
N PRO A 360 13.89 80.70 9.58
CA PRO A 360 14.74 79.91 10.47
C PRO A 360 16.16 80.48 10.60
N SER A 361 16.42 81.15 11.73
CA SER A 361 17.78 81.34 12.22
C SER A 361 18.23 80.06 12.93
N SER A 362 19.45 79.60 12.68
CA SER A 362 19.88 78.23 12.99
C SER A 362 20.21 77.93 14.46
N VAL A 363 19.97 78.88 15.38
CA VAL A 363 20.40 78.79 16.79
C VAL A 363 19.25 78.46 17.75
N HIS A 364 18.00 78.74 17.38
CA HIS A 364 16.82 78.25 18.09
C HIS A 364 15.92 77.50 17.09
N PRO A 365 15.35 76.34 17.46
CA PRO A 365 14.35 75.70 16.61
C PRO A 365 13.18 76.66 16.47
N SER A 366 12.94 77.16 15.27
CA SER A 366 11.84 78.09 15.02
C SER A 366 10.52 77.34 15.06
N VAL A 367 10.03 77.14 16.29
CA VAL A 367 8.80 76.40 16.61
C VAL A 367 7.69 76.93 15.74
N LEU A 368 7.06 76.03 14.98
CA LEU A 368 5.88 76.34 14.18
C LEU A 368 4.70 76.56 15.12
N LYS A 369 4.65 77.74 15.74
CA LYS A 369 3.53 78.20 16.56
C LYS A 369 2.31 78.24 15.65
N ASN A 370 1.18 77.77 16.16
CA ASN A 370 -0.06 77.73 15.40
C ASN A 370 -1.22 78.37 16.16
N VAL A 371 -2.19 78.86 15.39
CA VAL A 371 -3.46 79.38 15.89
C VAL A 371 -4.55 78.75 15.04
N SER A 372 -5.30 77.82 15.63
CA SER A 372 -6.51 77.25 15.03
C SER A 372 -7.65 78.26 15.13
N VAL A 373 -8.51 78.28 14.10
CA VAL A 373 -9.73 79.09 14.11
C VAL A 373 -10.87 78.35 13.41
N ASP A 374 -12.08 78.53 13.93
CA ASP A 374 -13.28 77.90 13.42
C ASP A 374 -13.57 78.28 11.96
N ILE A 375 -14.34 77.43 11.27
CA ILE A 375 -14.72 77.57 9.86
C ILE A 375 -15.39 78.91 9.48
N SER A 376 -15.83 79.71 10.47
CA SER A 376 -16.46 81.02 10.29
C SER A 376 -15.51 82.23 10.43
N VAL A 377 -14.21 82.04 10.70
CA VAL A 377 -13.27 83.13 11.06
C VAL A 377 -12.01 83.13 10.17
N THR A 378 -11.53 84.31 9.76
CA THR A 378 -10.43 84.44 8.78
C THR A 378 -9.32 85.49 9.08
N LYS A 379 -8.95 85.72 10.35
CA LYS A 379 -7.89 86.69 10.75
C LYS A 379 -7.19 86.36 12.09
N ALA A 380 -5.94 86.82 12.30
CA ALA A 380 -5.13 86.58 13.50
C ALA A 380 -4.01 87.66 13.75
N GLU A 381 -3.39 87.66 14.94
CA GLU A 381 -2.35 88.63 15.38
C GLU A 381 -1.22 87.92 16.16
N LEU A 382 0.04 88.40 16.05
CA LEU A 382 1.25 87.67 16.49
C LEU A 382 2.20 88.54 17.34
N ASN A 383 2.45 88.12 18.58
CA ASN A 383 3.22 88.86 19.59
C ASN A 383 4.49 88.12 20.08
N ASP A 384 5.34 88.85 20.83
CA ASP A 384 6.57 88.40 21.48
C ASP A 384 7.61 87.77 20.53
N LEU A 385 8.18 88.63 19.66
CA LEU A 385 9.11 88.26 18.59
C LEU A 385 10.54 88.81 18.81
N HIS A 386 11.54 88.24 18.12
CA HIS A 386 12.96 88.54 18.30
C HIS A 386 13.50 89.72 17.45
N LYS A 387 14.59 90.35 17.93
CA LYS A 387 15.36 91.42 17.23
C LYS A 387 16.12 90.86 16.02
N PHE A 388 16.38 91.70 15.01
CA PHE A 388 16.85 91.35 13.65
C PHE A 388 16.45 89.96 13.11
N THR A 389 15.22 89.55 13.40
CA THR A 389 14.68 88.25 13.08
C THR A 389 13.53 88.42 12.11
N GLU A 390 13.46 87.53 11.13
CA GLU A 390 12.40 87.45 10.14
C GLU A 390 11.41 86.37 10.54
N TYR A 391 10.16 86.48 10.09
CA TYR A 391 9.07 85.58 10.41
C TYR A 391 8.35 85.15 9.12
N HIS A 392 7.90 83.91 9.12
CA HIS A 392 7.33 83.22 7.96
C HIS A 392 5.96 82.64 8.35
N ILE A 393 4.93 82.93 7.55
CA ILE A 393 3.52 82.71 7.92
C ILE A 393 2.71 82.07 6.78
N TRP A 394 1.87 81.10 7.10
CA TRP A 394 0.94 80.37 6.21
C TRP A 394 -0.44 80.24 6.85
N VAL A 395 -1.45 79.85 6.05
CA VAL A 395 -2.72 79.31 6.54
C VAL A 395 -3.12 78.06 5.74
N THR A 396 -3.76 77.07 6.37
CA THR A 396 -4.35 75.89 5.69
C THR A 396 -5.79 75.61 6.16
N ALA A 397 -6.47 74.71 5.46
CA ALA A 397 -7.79 74.16 5.74
C ALA A 397 -7.69 72.63 5.82
N PHE A 398 -8.33 71.98 6.80
CA PHE A 398 -8.06 70.56 7.12
C PHE A 398 -9.31 69.66 7.21
N THR A 399 -9.16 68.39 6.82
CA THR A 399 -10.17 67.32 6.96
C THR A 399 -9.79 66.39 8.13
N THR A 400 -9.51 65.11 7.90
CA THR A 400 -8.72 64.26 8.82
C THR A 400 -7.23 64.51 8.66
N ARG A 401 -6.83 65.05 7.51
CA ARG A 401 -5.45 65.39 7.13
C ARG A 401 -5.37 66.89 6.82
N ASP A 402 -4.23 67.52 7.11
CA ASP A 402 -4.01 68.93 6.78
C ASP A 402 -3.97 69.12 5.26
N GLY A 403 -4.76 70.07 4.74
CA GLY A 403 -4.75 70.45 3.32
C GLY A 403 -3.49 71.22 2.95
N TRP A 404 -3.36 71.54 1.66
CA TRP A 404 -2.21 72.30 1.17
C TRP A 404 -2.13 73.67 1.86
N LEU A 405 -0.92 74.05 2.28
CA LEU A 405 -0.64 75.36 2.84
C LEU A 405 -0.84 76.46 1.78
N SER A 406 -1.30 77.64 2.21
CA SER A 406 -1.33 78.83 1.37
C SER A 406 0.07 79.24 0.91
N ASN A 407 0.13 80.07 -0.13
CA ASN A 407 1.30 80.93 -0.33
C ASN A 407 1.58 81.71 0.96
N SER A 408 2.86 81.93 1.24
CA SER A 408 3.34 82.44 2.52
C SER A 408 3.89 83.86 2.41
N ILE A 409 3.92 84.56 3.54
CA ILE A 409 4.44 85.92 3.66
C ILE A 409 5.64 85.98 4.62
N PHE A 410 6.55 86.91 4.35
CA PHE A 410 7.81 87.12 5.08
C PHE A 410 7.88 88.55 5.62
N LEU A 411 8.25 88.73 6.89
CA LEU A 411 8.25 90.01 7.61
C LEU A 411 9.38 90.07 8.66
N ARG A 412 10.13 91.19 8.80
CA ARG A 412 11.43 91.23 9.53
C ARG A 412 11.62 92.44 10.47
N THR A 413 12.45 92.26 11.51
CA THR A 413 12.87 93.26 12.54
C THR A 413 14.31 93.81 12.31
N HIS A 414 14.97 94.60 13.20
CA HIS A 414 16.15 95.50 12.87
C HIS A 414 17.51 95.21 13.65
N GLU A 415 18.71 95.64 13.12
CA GLU A 415 20.17 95.30 13.47
C GLU A 415 20.95 96.17 14.53
N ASP A 416 22.12 95.66 15.05
CA ASP A 416 23.16 96.34 15.91
C ASP A 416 24.59 95.60 15.94
N ASN A 417 25.49 95.81 16.94
CA ASN A 417 26.97 95.51 17.00
C ASN A 417 27.46 94.21 17.75
N PRO A 418 28.68 93.65 17.49
CA PRO A 418 29.22 92.45 18.16
C PRO A 418 30.10 92.71 19.41
N GLU A 419 30.16 91.77 20.37
CA GLU A 419 30.62 92.07 21.74
C GLU A 419 31.67 91.11 22.38
N SER A 420 31.93 89.91 21.83
CA SER A 420 32.76 88.87 22.50
C SER A 420 33.89 88.29 21.61
N PRO A 421 35.01 87.79 22.16
CA PRO A 421 35.86 86.83 21.44
C PRO A 421 35.15 85.49 21.17
N PRO A 422 35.71 84.63 20.31
CA PRO A 422 35.32 83.23 20.22
C PRO A 422 35.52 82.53 21.56
N LEU A 423 34.45 81.99 22.13
CA LEU A 423 34.47 81.25 23.39
C LEU A 423 34.89 79.79 23.14
N TYR A 424 35.10 79.00 24.18
CA TYR A 424 35.33 77.54 24.09
C TYR A 424 36.37 77.13 23.02
N PHE A 425 37.58 77.68 23.08
CA PHE A 425 38.65 77.22 22.17
C PHE A 425 39.21 75.89 22.65
N THR A 426 38.79 74.81 22.02
CA THR A 426 39.14 73.43 22.39
C THR A 426 39.48 72.60 21.15
N TYR A 427 40.17 71.49 21.39
CA TYR A 427 40.31 70.44 20.39
C TYR A 427 39.60 69.21 20.94
N SER A 428 38.86 68.55 20.06
CA SER A 428 38.65 67.11 20.17
C SER A 428 39.33 66.45 18.97
N ALA A 429 39.59 65.17 19.10
CA ALA A 429 39.92 64.33 17.96
C ALA A 429 38.71 63.42 17.73
N PRO A 430 37.79 63.78 16.82
CA PRO A 430 36.57 63.01 16.59
C PRO A 430 36.81 61.76 15.74
N SER A 431 37.94 61.72 15.02
CA SER A 431 38.48 60.52 14.38
C SER A 431 39.98 60.42 14.65
N SER A 432 40.58 59.30 14.27
CA SER A 432 42.04 59.14 14.30
C SER A 432 42.77 60.02 13.27
N THR A 433 42.18 60.31 12.11
CA THR A 433 42.79 61.11 11.04
C THR A 433 42.48 62.62 11.11
N SER A 434 41.80 63.10 12.15
CA SER A 434 41.37 64.49 12.22
C SER A 434 41.46 65.12 13.61
N LEU A 435 41.72 66.43 13.62
CA LEU A 435 41.52 67.28 14.80
C LEU A 435 40.38 68.25 14.52
N PHE A 436 39.30 68.12 15.28
CA PHE A 436 38.22 69.11 15.29
C PHE A 436 38.62 70.19 16.29
N VAL A 437 39.17 71.27 15.74
CA VAL A 437 39.53 72.47 16.49
C VAL A 437 38.32 73.38 16.42
N GLU A 438 37.62 73.49 17.53
CA GLU A 438 36.41 74.29 17.64
C GLU A 438 36.65 75.56 18.46
N TRP A 439 35.84 76.55 18.14
CA TRP A 439 35.66 77.77 18.91
C TRP A 439 34.19 78.14 18.81
N GLY A 440 33.55 78.32 19.95
CA GLY A 440 32.17 78.79 19.99
C GLY A 440 32.02 80.06 19.13
N PRO A 441 30.95 80.16 18.32
CA PRO A 441 30.67 81.40 17.63
C PRO A 441 30.51 82.52 18.66
N ILE A 442 30.75 83.76 18.26
CA ILE A 442 30.20 84.91 18.99
C ILE A 442 28.67 84.68 18.99
N PRO A 443 27.99 84.51 20.14
CA PRO A 443 26.58 84.13 20.15
C PRO A 443 25.71 85.22 19.49
N LEU A 444 24.64 84.87 18.75
CA LEU A 444 23.85 85.84 17.95
C LEU A 444 23.37 87.07 18.74
N GLN A 445 22.93 86.86 19.98
CA GLN A 445 22.55 87.89 20.95
C GLN A 445 23.67 88.90 21.32
N PHE A 446 24.92 88.55 20.99
CA PHE A 446 26.15 89.33 21.14
C PHE A 446 26.87 89.53 19.78
N GLN A 447 26.21 89.20 18.66
CA GLN A 447 26.60 89.62 17.31
C GLN A 447 25.81 90.86 16.90
N ASN A 448 24.50 90.84 17.19
CA ASN A 448 23.44 91.81 16.87
C ASN A 448 23.26 92.22 15.39
N GLY A 449 24.22 91.89 14.53
CA GLY A 449 24.24 92.11 13.09
C GLY A 449 25.20 91.13 12.40
N ILE A 450 25.49 91.34 11.12
CA ILE A 450 26.12 90.30 10.28
C ILE A 450 27.65 90.20 10.45
N ILE A 451 28.11 89.08 11.04
CA ILE A 451 29.53 88.62 11.12
C ILE A 451 30.14 88.48 9.71
N ARG A 452 31.46 88.67 9.60
CA ARG A 452 32.21 88.74 8.33
C ARG A 452 33.42 87.80 8.20
N GLY A 453 33.97 87.22 9.27
CA GLY A 453 34.98 86.15 9.13
C GLY A 453 35.69 85.69 10.41
N PHE A 454 36.49 84.62 10.28
CA PHE A 454 37.37 84.04 11.30
C PHE A 454 38.74 83.64 10.69
N LYS A 455 39.81 83.48 11.49
CA LYS A 455 41.17 83.13 10.98
C LYS A 455 41.92 82.14 11.88
N VAL A 456 42.53 81.10 11.29
CA VAL A 456 43.15 79.94 11.98
C VAL A 456 44.57 79.62 11.47
N GLN A 457 45.45 79.06 12.32
CA GLN A 457 46.83 78.67 11.98
C GLN A 457 47.27 77.38 12.72
N PHE A 458 48.04 76.45 12.12
CA PHE A 458 48.48 75.18 12.74
C PHE A 458 49.78 74.51 12.17
N HIS A 459 50.36 73.53 12.87
CA HIS A 459 51.53 72.69 12.42
C HIS A 459 51.72 71.37 13.24
N GLU A 460 52.55 70.43 12.74
CA GLU A 460 53.02 69.19 13.43
C GLU A 460 54.00 69.53 14.59
N ASN A 461 54.19 68.62 15.55
CA ASN A 461 55.04 68.81 16.74
C ASN A 461 55.65 67.46 17.17
N PRO A 462 56.99 67.28 17.35
CA PRO A 462 58.06 68.29 17.44
C PRO A 462 58.71 68.70 16.11
N SER A 463 58.22 68.17 14.98
CA SER A 463 58.67 68.56 13.65
C SER A 463 58.28 70.02 13.36
N ASN A 464 59.24 70.97 13.34
CA ASN A 464 59.01 72.34 12.86
C ASN A 464 58.79 72.37 11.33
N GLY A 465 57.67 71.80 10.90
CA GLY A 465 57.22 71.79 9.51
C GLY A 465 56.63 73.13 9.07
N THR A 466 56.09 73.15 7.86
CA THR A 466 55.40 74.31 7.30
C THR A 466 54.15 74.65 8.12
N VAL A 467 54.09 75.86 8.67
CA VAL A 467 52.90 76.37 9.36
C VAL A 467 51.80 76.62 8.34
N GLU A 468 50.72 75.86 8.45
CA GLU A 468 49.54 76.04 7.62
C GLU A 468 48.61 77.12 8.19
N VAL A 469 48.00 77.87 7.29
CA VAL A 469 47.08 78.98 7.62
C VAL A 469 45.79 78.77 6.87
N ARG A 470 44.67 78.81 7.60
CA ARG A 470 43.32 78.64 7.06
C ARG A 470 42.47 79.82 7.52
N GLU A 471 42.26 80.78 6.63
CA GLU A 471 41.21 81.79 6.81
C GLU A 471 39.84 81.15 6.55
N ARG A 472 38.81 81.63 7.25
CA ARG A 472 37.49 80.99 7.28
C ARG A 472 36.39 82.06 7.21
N GLY A 473 35.27 81.70 6.58
CA GLY A 473 34.13 82.59 6.40
C GLY A 473 33.41 82.96 7.71
N PRO A 474 32.40 83.86 7.65
CA PRO A 474 31.69 84.41 8.81
C PRO A 474 30.95 83.43 9.71
N LEU A 475 30.83 82.17 9.31
CA LEU A 475 30.05 81.14 9.99
C LEU A 475 30.93 79.96 10.45
N ALA A 476 32.25 80.09 10.37
CA ALA A 476 33.16 79.05 10.82
C ALA A 476 33.39 79.14 12.33
N ASN A 477 32.77 78.22 13.06
CA ASN A 477 32.99 77.91 14.48
C ASN A 477 33.99 76.74 14.68
N PHE A 478 34.56 76.21 13.60
CA PHE A 478 35.60 75.18 13.67
C PHE A 478 36.46 75.17 12.41
N VAL A 479 37.61 74.53 12.52
CA VAL A 479 38.33 73.91 11.40
C VAL A 479 38.54 72.45 11.78
N ILE A 480 38.13 71.54 10.89
CA ILE A 480 38.69 70.20 10.96
C ILE A 480 40.05 70.33 10.29
N LEU A 481 41.07 69.88 10.98
CA LEU A 481 42.36 69.59 10.38
C LEU A 481 42.25 68.17 9.85
N ASP A 482 41.91 68.08 8.57
CA ASP A 482 41.81 66.84 7.79
C ASP A 482 43.20 66.41 7.29
N ASP A 483 43.27 65.22 6.67
CA ASP A 483 44.52 64.60 6.17
C ASP A 483 45.66 64.47 7.21
N LEU A 484 45.32 64.48 8.51
CA LEU A 484 46.27 64.26 9.59
C LEU A 484 46.54 62.77 9.81
N LYS A 485 47.72 62.47 10.35
CA LYS A 485 48.14 61.10 10.66
C LYS A 485 47.38 60.57 11.88
N THR A 486 47.12 59.27 11.89
CA THR A 486 46.53 58.58 13.03
C THR A 486 47.42 58.69 14.26
N PHE A 487 46.81 58.98 15.42
CA PHE A 487 47.48 59.05 16.74
C PHE A 487 48.77 59.92 16.79
N THR A 488 48.70 61.17 16.31
CA THR A 488 49.84 62.11 16.09
C THR A 488 49.57 63.54 16.65
N PHE A 489 50.63 64.30 17.00
CA PHE A 489 50.57 65.60 17.73
C PHE A 489 50.71 66.88 16.85
N TYR A 490 49.97 67.95 17.18
CA TYR A 490 49.87 69.24 16.43
C TYR A 490 49.64 70.49 17.33
N SER A 491 49.74 71.75 16.81
CA SER A 491 49.69 73.03 17.59
C SER A 491 49.05 74.23 16.82
N ILE A 492 48.19 75.09 17.45
CA ILE A 492 46.99 75.76 16.83
C ILE A 492 46.54 77.15 17.44
N GLN A 493 45.89 78.09 16.69
CA GLN A 493 45.40 79.46 17.15
C GLN A 493 44.21 80.11 16.32
N VAL A 494 43.28 80.96 16.90
CA VAL A 494 42.04 81.56 16.22
C VAL A 494 41.52 83.00 16.66
N ARG A 495 40.73 83.76 15.83
CA ARG A 495 39.96 85.07 16.10
C ARG A 495 38.81 85.49 15.09
N ALA A 496 37.99 86.57 15.28
CA ALA A 496 36.71 86.93 14.56
C ALA A 496 36.31 88.46 14.28
N PHE A 497 35.26 88.79 13.46
CA PHE A 497 34.75 90.19 13.12
C PHE A 497 33.34 90.37 12.44
N THR A 498 32.72 91.60 12.38
CA THR A 498 31.47 92.01 11.62
C THR A 498 31.68 93.18 10.61
N THR A 499 30.60 93.74 10.04
CA THR A 499 30.56 95.01 9.26
C THR A 499 30.99 96.25 10.03
N ILE A 500 30.90 96.27 11.36
CA ILE A 500 31.21 97.46 12.19
C ILE A 500 32.55 97.32 12.94
N GLY A 501 33.09 96.10 13.17
CA GLY A 501 34.42 95.95 13.81
C GLY A 501 34.95 94.52 14.01
N TYR A 502 36.20 94.42 14.52
CA TYR A 502 36.95 93.18 14.84
C TYR A 502 36.97 92.85 16.34
N GLY A 503 37.19 91.57 16.70
CA GLY A 503 37.33 91.08 18.09
C GLY A 503 38.60 90.23 18.41
N PRO A 504 38.73 89.70 19.66
CA PRO A 504 39.96 89.03 20.16
C PRO A 504 40.14 87.53 19.76
N GLY A 505 41.18 86.84 20.28
CA GLY A 505 41.60 85.48 19.89
C GLY A 505 42.41 84.62 20.90
N ASN A 506 42.74 83.35 20.57
CA ASN A 506 43.15 82.27 21.52
C ASN A 506 44.08 81.16 20.93
N ASN A 507 44.78 80.33 21.76
CA ASN A 507 45.88 79.37 21.41
C ASN A 507 45.78 77.95 22.07
N LEU A 508 46.32 76.87 21.44
CA LEU A 508 46.13 75.46 21.87
C LEU A 508 47.14 74.43 21.28
N THR A 509 47.30 73.24 21.90
CA THR A 509 48.10 72.07 21.42
C THR A 509 47.27 70.77 21.48
N ALA A 510 47.45 69.83 20.56
CA ALA A 510 46.51 68.70 20.31
C ALA A 510 47.17 67.34 19.92
N LEU A 511 46.40 66.26 20.02
CA LEU A 511 46.72 64.86 19.66
C LEU A 511 45.51 64.18 19.00
N THR A 512 45.68 63.48 17.88
CA THR A 512 44.58 62.73 17.22
C THR A 512 44.20 61.44 17.96
N ALA A 513 42.97 60.95 17.74
CA ALA A 513 42.38 59.90 18.56
C ALA A 513 42.95 58.50 18.26
N GLN A 514 42.67 57.57 19.18
CA GLN A 514 42.70 56.15 18.86
C GLN A 514 41.43 55.77 18.10
N ASP A 515 41.53 54.79 17.21
CA ASP A 515 40.43 54.22 16.44
C ASP A 515 40.24 52.72 16.76
N VAL A 516 39.31 52.07 16.07
CA VAL A 516 39.36 50.60 15.90
C VAL A 516 40.45 50.23 14.86
N PRO A 517 41.02 49.01 14.92
CA PRO A 517 41.95 48.58 13.88
C PRO A 517 41.24 48.55 12.53
N SER A 518 41.80 49.21 11.51
CA SER A 518 41.12 49.38 10.20
C SER A 518 41.26 48.17 9.29
N LYS A 519 42.13 47.22 9.64
CA LYS A 519 42.26 45.91 9.01
C LYS A 519 41.94 44.77 10.01
N PRO A 520 41.41 43.64 9.53
CA PRO A 520 41.35 42.41 10.32
C PRO A 520 42.77 41.83 10.52
N PRO A 521 42.96 40.86 11.44
CA PRO A 521 44.20 40.11 11.56
C PRO A 521 44.53 39.38 10.24
N GLU A 522 45.76 39.50 9.75
CA GLU A 522 46.17 38.85 8.50
C GLU A 522 46.41 37.33 8.70
N SER A 523 46.28 36.54 7.63
CA SER A 523 46.53 35.09 7.62
C SER A 523 45.89 34.29 8.77
N ILE A 524 44.58 34.46 8.99
CA ILE A 524 43.81 33.54 9.84
C ILE A 524 43.88 32.11 9.25
N ILE A 525 44.14 31.12 10.11
CA ILE A 525 44.08 29.70 9.78
C ILE A 525 43.44 28.97 10.96
N ALA A 526 42.25 28.40 10.75
CA ALA A 526 41.62 27.47 11.67
C ALA A 526 41.73 26.07 11.07
N LYS A 527 42.42 25.14 11.75
CA LYS A 527 42.71 23.82 11.15
C LYS A 527 41.61 22.81 11.44
N SER A 528 40.89 22.41 10.39
CA SER A 528 39.95 21.29 10.40
C SER A 528 40.64 19.94 10.63
N HIS A 529 39.87 18.95 11.08
CA HIS A 529 40.27 17.54 11.26
C HIS A 529 41.53 17.32 12.12
N VAL A 530 41.85 18.23 13.04
CA VAL A 530 43.00 18.04 13.96
C VAL A 530 42.63 17.13 15.14
N THR A 531 41.58 17.48 15.90
CA THR A 531 41.07 16.66 17.02
C THR A 531 39.53 16.60 17.04
N LEU A 532 39.01 15.75 17.93
CA LEU A 532 37.58 15.49 18.11
C LEU A 532 36.81 16.63 18.79
N THR A 533 37.50 17.47 19.58
CA THR A 533 36.85 18.46 20.49
C THR A 533 37.62 19.78 20.61
N THR A 534 38.68 19.97 19.80
CA THR A 534 39.48 21.20 19.78
C THR A 534 39.90 21.59 18.37
N ILE A 535 39.80 22.88 18.04
CA ILE A 535 40.30 23.45 16.79
C ILE A 535 41.44 24.43 17.14
N PRO A 536 42.68 24.23 16.63
CA PRO A 536 43.74 25.20 16.78
C PRO A 536 43.59 26.30 15.72
N VAL A 537 43.58 27.55 16.19
CA VAL A 537 43.44 28.76 15.39
C VAL A 537 44.72 29.59 15.54
N THR A 538 45.25 30.07 14.42
CA THR A 538 46.46 30.92 14.36
C THR A 538 46.21 32.11 13.45
N TRP A 539 46.79 33.27 13.76
CA TRP A 539 46.71 34.48 12.94
C TRP A 539 48.02 35.26 13.02
N GLN A 540 48.24 36.18 12.07
CA GLN A 540 49.36 37.12 12.09
C GLN A 540 48.95 38.43 12.78
N PRO A 541 49.91 39.19 13.35
CA PRO A 541 49.60 40.46 14.00
C PRO A 541 49.09 41.48 12.97
N ILE A 542 48.16 42.34 13.38
CA ILE A 542 47.78 43.52 12.59
C ILE A 542 49.01 44.45 12.53
N ASP A 543 49.43 44.87 11.33
CA ASP A 543 50.52 45.85 11.18
C ASP A 543 50.18 47.14 11.94
N SER A 544 51.15 47.62 12.73
CA SER A 544 51.20 48.90 13.42
C SER A 544 50.49 50.07 12.72
N ASN A 545 50.68 50.23 11.40
CA ASN A 545 50.08 51.31 10.61
C ASN A 545 48.54 51.25 10.49
N TYR A 546 47.93 50.11 10.83
CA TYR A 546 46.48 49.86 10.74
C TYR A 546 45.84 49.57 12.11
N ILE A 547 46.61 49.59 13.20
CA ILE A 547 46.07 49.47 14.57
C ILE A 547 45.33 50.75 14.98
N ASN A 548 45.81 51.91 14.50
CA ASN A 548 45.27 53.24 14.77
C ASN A 548 45.12 53.60 16.27
N GLY A 549 45.91 52.98 17.15
CA GLY A 549 45.80 53.16 18.60
C GLY A 549 46.58 52.10 19.37
N ILE A 550 46.17 51.84 20.61
CA ILE A 550 46.77 50.82 21.47
C ILE A 550 45.94 49.52 21.36
N LEU A 551 46.50 48.51 20.69
CA LEU A 551 45.91 47.18 20.63
C LEU A 551 45.89 46.55 22.03
N LEU A 552 44.70 46.28 22.57
CA LEU A 552 44.54 45.63 23.87
C LEU A 552 44.68 44.11 23.73
N GLY A 553 44.13 43.56 22.65
CA GLY A 553 44.19 42.13 22.39
C GLY A 553 43.40 41.67 21.19
N TYR A 554 43.23 40.35 21.11
CA TYR A 554 42.37 39.69 20.15
C TYR A 554 41.18 39.04 20.86
N LYS A 555 40.05 39.02 20.16
CA LYS A 555 38.79 38.46 20.59
C LYS A 555 38.37 37.42 19.55
N ILE A 556 38.16 36.20 20.01
CA ILE A 556 37.87 35.05 19.15
C ILE A 556 36.45 34.63 19.44
N ARG A 557 35.57 34.76 18.45
CA ARG A 557 34.17 34.34 18.52
C ARG A 557 33.98 33.09 17.70
N TYR A 558 33.22 32.14 18.21
CA TYR A 558 32.94 30.90 17.49
C TYR A 558 31.54 30.37 17.77
N GLN A 559 30.90 29.86 16.72
CA GLN A 559 29.57 29.26 16.75
C GLN A 559 29.56 28.01 15.87
N ALA A 560 28.82 26.99 16.28
CA ALA A 560 28.50 25.87 15.39
C ALA A 560 27.58 26.38 14.27
N VAL A 561 27.85 25.99 13.02
CA VAL A 561 27.00 26.31 11.85
C VAL A 561 26.37 25.07 11.22
N ALA A 562 26.98 23.89 11.40
CA ALA A 562 26.38 22.60 11.09
C ALA A 562 26.87 21.54 12.09
N ILE A 563 25.97 20.66 12.53
CA ILE A 563 26.28 19.51 13.39
C ILE A 563 26.02 18.25 12.55
N GLY A 564 27.06 17.46 12.32
CA GLY A 564 27.10 16.56 11.17
C GLY A 564 26.96 17.36 9.87
N GLU A 565 26.09 16.88 8.97
CA GLU A 565 25.79 17.50 7.68
C GLU A 565 24.41 18.20 7.68
N GLU A 566 23.96 18.67 8.86
CA GLU A 566 22.71 19.40 9.03
C GLU A 566 23.02 20.80 9.59
N PRO A 567 22.60 21.89 8.90
CA PRO A 567 22.84 23.25 9.36
C PRO A 567 22.02 23.53 10.62
N VAL A 568 22.58 24.34 11.53
CA VAL A 568 21.95 24.62 12.83
C VAL A 568 21.90 26.13 13.06
N GLU A 569 20.68 26.65 13.19
CA GLU A 569 20.40 28.05 13.48
C GLU A 569 20.41 28.31 15.01
N ASP A 570 20.47 29.59 15.40
CA ASP A 570 20.43 30.08 16.79
C ASP A 570 21.41 29.43 17.80
N GLN A 571 22.55 28.90 17.33
CA GLN A 571 23.59 28.38 18.22
C GLN A 571 24.32 29.49 18.99
N PRO A 572 24.62 29.29 20.29
CA PRO A 572 25.19 30.32 21.14
C PRO A 572 26.63 30.65 20.76
N ILE A 573 26.87 31.90 20.35
CA ILE A 573 28.21 32.45 20.09
C ILE A 573 29.03 32.41 21.39
N ARG A 574 30.12 31.66 21.39
CA ARG A 574 31.11 31.66 22.46
C ARG A 574 32.20 32.71 22.15
N GLU A 575 32.67 33.43 23.15
CA GLU A 575 33.70 34.47 23.02
C GLU A 575 34.87 34.21 23.97
N GLU A 576 36.07 34.12 23.41
CA GLU A 576 37.35 34.06 24.13
C GLU A 576 38.14 35.35 23.91
N ARG A 577 39.00 35.73 24.87
CA ARG A 577 39.82 36.95 24.79
C ARG A 577 41.27 36.64 25.17
N VAL A 578 42.20 37.14 24.36
CA VAL A 578 43.65 36.97 24.55
C VAL A 578 44.38 38.31 24.40
N ASN A 579 45.58 38.39 24.96
CA ASN A 579 46.39 39.61 24.97
C ASN A 579 46.94 39.93 23.57
N ALA A 580 47.37 41.18 23.34
CA ALA A 580 47.91 41.63 22.05
C ALA A 580 49.16 40.86 21.57
N SER A 581 49.89 40.21 22.48
CA SER A 581 51.04 39.35 22.18
C SER A 581 50.68 37.89 21.86
N THR A 582 49.40 37.51 21.95
CA THR A 582 48.92 36.15 21.67
C THR A 582 48.40 36.06 20.24
N LEU A 583 49.03 35.19 19.44
CA LEU A 583 48.75 34.99 18.00
C LEU A 583 48.21 33.59 17.66
N SER A 584 47.90 32.80 18.70
CA SER A 584 47.32 31.47 18.56
C SER A 584 46.44 31.13 19.75
N LEU A 585 45.38 30.38 19.50
CA LEU A 585 44.46 29.86 20.51
C LEU A 585 43.98 28.47 20.10
N VAL A 586 43.88 27.56 21.06
CA VAL A 586 43.21 26.27 20.86
C VAL A 586 41.82 26.39 21.47
N LEU A 587 40.79 26.43 20.62
CA LEU A 587 39.40 26.35 21.03
C LEU A 587 39.15 24.96 21.64
N LYS A 588 38.39 24.89 22.75
CA LYS A 588 38.18 23.66 23.53
C LYS A 588 36.70 23.43 23.81
N ASN A 589 36.37 22.22 24.24
CA ASN A 589 35.00 21.79 24.55
C ASN A 589 34.04 22.03 23.36
N LEU A 590 34.58 21.81 22.15
CA LEU A 590 33.81 21.75 20.92
C LEU A 590 33.15 20.38 20.80
N GLU A 591 31.99 20.35 20.16
CA GLU A 591 31.29 19.13 19.80
C GLU A 591 31.92 18.44 18.58
N ILE A 592 31.95 17.10 18.59
CA ILE A 592 32.50 16.23 17.53
C ILE A 592 31.62 16.24 16.28
N PHE A 593 32.24 16.03 15.10
CA PHE A 593 31.64 16.22 13.77
C PHE A 593 30.76 17.48 13.72
N THR A 594 31.36 18.63 14.00
CA THR A 594 30.67 19.92 13.95
C THR A 594 31.54 20.93 13.21
N SER A 595 30.92 21.62 12.25
CA SER A 595 31.54 22.73 11.52
C SER A 595 31.31 24.02 12.29
N TYR A 596 32.40 24.74 12.58
CA TYR A 596 32.40 26.00 13.31
C TYR A 596 32.79 27.15 12.39
N ARG A 597 32.03 28.25 12.46
CA ARG A 597 32.50 29.56 12.05
C ARG A 597 33.37 30.15 13.17
N VAL A 598 34.55 30.64 12.83
CA VAL A 598 35.49 31.28 13.76
C VAL A 598 35.81 32.69 13.25
N ASP A 599 35.42 33.70 14.03
CA ASP A 599 35.71 35.11 13.79
C ASP A 599 36.82 35.58 14.75
N VAL A 600 37.98 35.97 14.24
CA VAL A 600 39.06 36.59 15.04
C VAL A 600 39.12 38.08 14.73
N LEU A 601 39.05 38.93 15.75
CA LEU A 601 39.13 40.38 15.61
C LEU A 601 40.13 40.98 16.61
N GLY A 602 40.86 42.02 16.19
CA GLY A 602 41.65 42.87 17.09
C GLY A 602 40.75 43.93 17.75
N TYR A 603 41.08 44.35 18.97
CA TYR A 603 40.32 45.43 19.65
C TYR A 603 41.22 46.42 20.40
N THR A 604 40.83 47.69 20.34
CA THR A 604 41.38 48.82 21.10
C THR A 604 40.39 49.25 22.18
N ILE A 605 40.64 50.38 22.86
CA ILE A 605 39.66 51.00 23.77
C ILE A 605 38.38 51.46 23.05
N MET A 606 38.42 51.75 21.74
CA MET A 606 37.26 52.24 20.98
C MET A 606 36.33 51.12 20.51
N GLY A 607 36.81 49.87 20.49
CA GLY A 607 36.00 48.71 20.18
C GLY A 607 36.70 47.67 19.31
N ASN A 608 35.86 46.88 18.64
CA ASN A 608 36.26 45.77 17.78
C ASN A 608 36.60 46.29 16.38
N GLY A 609 37.74 45.90 15.82
CA GLY A 609 37.99 45.98 14.37
C GLY A 609 37.14 44.96 13.59
N PRO A 610 37.22 44.97 12.25
CA PRO A 610 36.53 43.99 11.42
C PRO A 610 37.04 42.56 11.70
N PRO A 611 36.18 41.53 11.67
CA PRO A 611 36.60 40.16 11.89
C PRO A 611 37.29 39.58 10.66
N ALA A 612 38.34 38.79 10.89
CA ALA A 612 38.75 37.72 9.99
C ALA A 612 37.88 36.49 10.28
N THR A 613 37.07 36.05 9.32
CA THR A 613 36.22 34.85 9.44
C THR A 613 36.85 33.68 8.70
N GLU A 614 36.99 32.56 9.38
CA GLU A 614 37.43 31.27 8.83
C GLU A 614 36.48 30.15 9.29
N TYR A 615 36.37 29.07 8.52
CA TYR A 615 35.52 27.91 8.86
C TYR A 615 36.37 26.66 9.11
N ALA A 616 36.07 25.92 10.18
CA ALA A 616 36.80 24.69 10.49
C ALA A 616 35.93 23.61 11.14
N GLU A 617 36.20 22.35 10.81
CA GLU A 617 35.45 21.17 11.27
C GLU A 617 36.29 20.33 12.26
N THR A 618 35.69 19.91 13.37
CA THR A 618 36.27 18.90 14.28
C THR A 618 36.28 17.52 13.64
N CYS A 619 37.26 16.65 13.95
CA CYS A 619 37.28 15.27 13.46
C CYS A 619 35.93 14.56 13.65
N ARG A 620 35.50 13.80 12.63
CA ARG A 620 34.12 13.27 12.59
C ARG A 620 33.88 12.05 13.49
N CYS A 621 34.92 11.27 13.75
CA CYS A 621 34.83 9.97 14.41
C CYS A 621 35.99 9.72 15.36
N TYR A 622 35.72 8.99 16.44
CA TYR A 622 36.76 8.37 17.27
C TYR A 622 37.53 7.31 16.47
N LYS A 623 38.83 7.14 16.76
CA LYS A 623 39.69 6.14 16.11
C LYS A 623 39.10 4.73 16.07
N ARG A 624 38.41 4.32 17.13
CA ARG A 624 37.81 2.98 17.31
C ARG A 624 36.29 3.16 17.40
N LEU A 625 35.55 2.60 16.45
CA LEU A 625 34.10 2.63 16.40
C LEU A 625 33.56 1.26 16.82
N THR A 626 32.87 1.20 17.96
CA THR A 626 32.43 -0.06 18.56
C THR A 626 31.14 -0.59 17.93
N THR A 627 30.99 -1.91 17.86
CA THR A 627 29.82 -2.55 17.22
C THR A 627 29.07 -3.50 18.15
N SER A 628 27.84 -3.85 17.78
CA SER A 628 27.11 -4.96 18.36
C SER A 628 26.27 -5.64 17.29
N TRP A 629 26.34 -6.96 17.20
CA TRP A 629 25.73 -7.72 16.12
C TRP A 629 25.37 -9.14 16.55
N PHE A 630 24.64 -9.87 15.71
CA PHE A 630 24.37 -11.31 15.85
C PHE A 630 24.46 -11.98 14.49
N GLU A 631 24.77 -13.29 14.44
CA GLU A 631 24.81 -14.02 13.18
C GLU A 631 23.41 -14.13 12.56
N PHE A 632 23.29 -13.77 11.27
CA PHE A 632 22.03 -13.80 10.52
C PHE A 632 22.36 -13.84 9.02
N ARG A 633 22.55 -15.05 8.49
CA ARG A 633 23.10 -15.31 7.15
C ARG A 633 22.13 -14.82 6.04
N PRO A 634 22.61 -14.24 4.91
CA PRO A 634 23.98 -13.83 4.61
C PRO A 634 24.36 -12.43 5.15
N TYR A 635 23.44 -11.72 5.81
CA TYR A 635 23.62 -10.33 6.22
C TYR A 635 24.81 -10.15 7.17
N VAL A 636 24.98 -11.08 8.11
CA VAL A 636 26.20 -11.31 8.90
C VAL A 636 26.44 -12.82 8.98
N GLN A 637 27.66 -13.25 8.69
CA GLN A 637 28.14 -14.63 8.84
C GLN A 637 29.51 -14.62 9.55
N VAL A 638 29.81 -15.63 10.37
CA VAL A 638 31.15 -15.75 10.97
C VAL A 638 32.04 -16.59 10.05
N SER A 639 33.18 -16.05 9.64
CA SER A 639 34.19 -16.76 8.84
C SER A 639 35.00 -17.72 9.72
N GLU A 640 35.67 -18.73 9.12
CA GLU A 640 36.49 -19.76 9.81
C GLU A 640 37.63 -19.20 10.70
N ASN A 641 37.91 -17.89 10.64
CA ASN A 641 38.91 -17.19 11.44
C ASN A 641 38.30 -16.30 12.55
N ASP A 642 37.04 -16.54 12.95
CA ASP A 642 36.25 -15.71 13.87
C ASP A 642 36.09 -14.24 13.42
N ILE A 643 36.18 -13.98 12.11
CA ILE A 643 36.00 -12.64 11.51
C ILE A 643 34.57 -12.52 10.96
N PRO A 644 33.78 -11.50 11.36
CA PRO A 644 32.46 -11.26 10.78
C PRO A 644 32.54 -10.77 9.32
N ASP A 645 31.90 -11.51 8.41
CA ASP A 645 31.78 -11.23 6.97
C ASP A 645 30.29 -11.22 6.55
N GLY A 646 30.02 -11.17 5.25
CA GLY A 646 28.69 -11.30 4.65
C GLY A 646 28.36 -10.09 3.80
N LEU A 647 27.16 -9.55 3.99
CA LEU A 647 26.72 -8.34 3.31
C LEU A 647 27.06 -7.07 4.11
N ILE A 648 26.78 -7.02 5.41
CA ILE A 648 26.88 -5.77 6.19
C ILE A 648 28.29 -5.48 6.73
N PRO A 649 29.03 -6.39 7.40
CA PRO A 649 30.31 -6.07 8.04
C PRO A 649 31.37 -5.42 7.14
N PRO A 650 31.66 -5.92 5.92
CA PRO A 650 32.68 -5.30 5.05
C PRO A 650 32.24 -3.93 4.52
N ILE A 651 30.95 -3.77 4.20
CA ILE A 651 30.39 -2.54 3.64
C ILE A 651 30.29 -1.45 4.72
N LEU A 652 29.82 -1.79 5.93
CA LEU A 652 29.87 -0.91 7.11
C LEU A 652 31.30 -0.46 7.40
N SER A 653 32.27 -1.38 7.36
CA SER A 653 33.67 -1.06 7.62
C SER A 653 34.21 -0.02 6.63
N LYS A 654 33.88 -0.14 5.34
CA LYS A 654 34.27 0.85 4.31
C LYS A 654 33.50 2.17 4.44
N LEU A 655 32.16 2.12 4.56
CA LEU A 655 31.32 3.32 4.74
C LEU A 655 31.75 4.16 5.94
N ALA A 656 32.05 3.52 7.08
CA ALA A 656 32.55 4.20 8.26
C ALA A 656 33.91 4.87 7.97
N VAL A 657 34.89 4.15 7.41
CA VAL A 657 36.20 4.72 7.06
C VAL A 657 36.08 5.91 6.11
N THR A 658 35.23 5.81 5.07
CA THR A 658 34.97 6.89 4.11
C THR A 658 34.31 8.10 4.78
N CYS A 659 33.24 7.92 5.54
CA CYS A 659 32.50 9.03 6.15
C CYS A 659 33.22 9.70 7.31
N CYS A 660 34.11 8.98 8.00
CA CYS A 660 34.89 9.50 9.12
C CYS A 660 36.08 10.38 8.72
N GLU A 661 36.57 10.23 7.48
CA GLU A 661 37.82 10.83 6.98
C GLU A 661 39.05 10.55 7.88
N THR A 662 40.16 11.24 7.61
CA THR A 662 41.43 11.11 8.34
C THR A 662 41.58 12.22 9.39
N CYS A 663 41.64 11.85 10.66
CA CYS A 663 41.86 12.79 11.75
C CYS A 663 43.35 12.89 12.09
N GLN A 664 43.93 14.10 12.15
CA GLN A 664 45.37 14.28 12.36
C GLN A 664 45.85 13.73 13.71
N SER A 665 45.02 13.78 14.75
CA SER A 665 45.39 13.27 16.08
C SER A 665 45.43 11.74 16.22
N HIS A 666 44.84 10.97 15.30
CA HIS A 666 44.80 9.51 15.43
C HIS A 666 44.89 8.68 14.14
N GLY A 667 44.92 9.31 12.98
CA GLY A 667 44.91 8.68 11.65
C GLY A 667 43.50 8.33 11.18
N THR A 668 43.41 7.31 10.33
CA THR A 668 42.13 6.69 9.95
C THR A 668 41.40 6.15 11.18
N SER A 669 40.07 6.23 11.14
CA SER A 669 39.20 5.49 12.07
C SER A 669 39.01 4.05 11.58
N TYR A 670 38.68 3.11 12.47
CA TYR A 670 38.34 1.74 12.12
C TYR A 670 37.13 1.23 12.91
N VAL A 671 36.42 0.26 12.34
CA VAL A 671 35.30 -0.43 12.98
C VAL A 671 35.82 -1.63 13.76
N ASP A 672 35.48 -1.70 15.04
CA ASP A 672 35.78 -2.83 15.91
C ASP A 672 34.60 -3.82 15.88
N LEU A 673 34.78 -4.90 15.12
CA LEU A 673 33.80 -5.98 14.97
C LEU A 673 33.82 -6.99 16.13
N ASN A 674 34.76 -6.86 17.08
CA ASN A 674 34.99 -7.85 18.13
C ASN A 674 34.50 -7.36 19.51
N SER A 675 34.42 -6.04 19.71
CA SER A 675 34.02 -5.43 21.00
C SER A 675 32.94 -4.36 20.88
N ASN A 676 32.01 -4.40 21.84
CA ASN A 676 30.97 -3.40 22.01
C ASN A 676 31.41 -2.19 22.86
N GLY A 677 30.51 -1.21 23.00
CA GLY A 677 30.73 0.03 23.74
C GLY A 677 31.02 -0.12 25.23
N LEU A 678 30.84 -1.31 25.80
CA LEU A 678 31.15 -1.66 27.20
C LEU A 678 32.43 -2.52 27.32
N ASN A 679 33.18 -2.71 26.21
CA ASN A 679 34.32 -3.65 26.09
C ASN A 679 33.96 -5.11 26.41
N GLN A 680 32.70 -5.51 26.19
CA GLN A 680 32.27 -6.91 26.10
C GLN A 680 32.27 -7.33 24.63
N SER A 681 31.96 -8.60 24.31
CA SER A 681 31.84 -9.05 22.91
C SER A 681 30.88 -8.17 22.11
N ALA A 682 31.23 -7.89 20.85
CA ALA A 682 30.30 -7.32 19.88
C ALA A 682 29.21 -8.33 19.48
N GLU A 683 29.53 -9.63 19.48
CA GLU A 683 28.58 -10.70 19.18
C GLU A 683 27.55 -10.87 20.32
N LEU A 684 26.29 -11.02 19.92
CA LEU A 684 25.12 -11.23 20.77
C LEU A 684 24.32 -12.42 20.24
N PRO A 685 23.64 -13.20 21.10
CA PRO A 685 23.10 -14.51 20.71
C PRO A 685 21.85 -14.47 19.83
N ASN A 686 21.12 -13.34 19.73
CA ASN A 686 19.94 -13.19 18.89
C ASN A 686 19.50 -11.71 18.73
N LEU A 687 18.56 -11.48 17.81
CA LEU A 687 17.95 -10.17 17.56
C LEU A 687 17.34 -9.52 18.81
N ARG A 688 16.75 -10.30 19.73
CA ARG A 688 16.18 -9.78 20.99
C ARG A 688 17.26 -9.22 21.90
N ALA A 689 18.43 -9.85 21.97
CA ALA A 689 19.60 -9.32 22.68
C ALA A 689 20.14 -8.04 22.00
N LEU A 690 20.27 -8.04 20.67
CA LEU A 690 20.68 -6.84 19.91
C LEU A 690 19.73 -5.66 20.15
N ARG A 691 18.41 -5.88 20.09
CA ARG A 691 17.42 -4.82 20.31
C ARG A 691 17.47 -4.22 21.72
N LYS A 692 17.80 -5.03 22.72
CA LYS A 692 18.03 -4.54 24.10
C LYS A 692 19.34 -3.78 24.23
N SER A 693 20.38 -4.14 23.47
CA SER A 693 21.68 -3.47 23.54
C SER A 693 21.73 -2.12 22.81
N ILE A 694 20.75 -1.76 21.97
CA ILE A 694 20.68 -0.45 21.30
C ILE A 694 20.75 0.75 22.28
N ALA A 695 20.32 0.56 23.53
CA ALA A 695 20.43 1.58 24.59
C ALA A 695 21.84 1.70 25.22
N ASN A 696 22.76 0.79 24.92
CA ASN A 696 24.14 0.79 25.42
C ASN A 696 25.02 1.77 24.62
N PRO A 697 26.16 2.23 25.16
CA PRO A 697 27.04 3.20 24.50
C PRO A 697 27.94 2.55 23.42
N THR A 698 27.34 1.85 22.46
CA THR A 698 27.97 1.34 21.22
C THR A 698 27.71 2.28 20.03
N ASP A 699 28.59 2.28 19.01
CA ASP A 699 28.50 3.20 17.86
C ASP A 699 27.61 2.66 16.73
N PHE A 700 27.65 1.35 16.42
CA PHE A 700 26.83 0.71 15.38
C PHE A 700 26.16 -0.60 15.84
N PHE A 701 24.92 -0.84 15.38
CA PHE A 701 24.16 -2.08 15.66
C PHE A 701 23.57 -2.67 14.37
N PHE A 702 23.80 -3.96 14.08
CA PHE A 702 23.36 -4.61 12.84
C PHE A 702 23.30 -6.15 12.98
N PRO A 703 22.60 -6.90 12.11
CA PRO A 703 21.61 -6.43 11.14
C PRO A 703 20.32 -6.02 11.87
N VAL A 704 19.84 -4.81 11.60
CA VAL A 704 18.54 -4.35 12.10
C VAL A 704 17.61 -4.12 10.92
N TYR A 705 16.44 -4.74 10.96
CA TYR A 705 15.42 -4.54 9.93
C TYR A 705 14.68 -3.21 10.09
N GLY A 706 14.33 -2.63 8.95
CA GLY A 706 13.57 -1.39 8.80
C GLY A 706 12.90 -1.34 7.43
N PHE A 707 12.62 -0.14 6.94
CA PHE A 707 12.17 0.13 5.58
C PHE A 707 13.15 1.04 4.84
N LYS A 708 13.10 1.06 3.51
CA LYS A 708 14.10 1.67 2.63
C LYS A 708 14.42 3.13 2.98
N ASP A 709 13.40 3.96 3.07
CA ASP A 709 13.50 5.39 3.38
C ASP A 709 13.56 5.72 4.87
N GLN A 710 13.74 4.71 5.74
CA GLN A 710 13.83 4.93 7.17
C GLN A 710 15.14 5.64 7.52
N THR A 711 15.04 6.80 8.18
CA THR A 711 16.20 7.57 8.65
C THR A 711 16.48 7.42 10.14
N HIS A 712 15.50 6.95 10.92
CA HIS A 712 15.58 6.89 12.39
C HIS A 712 15.02 5.58 12.94
N PHE A 713 15.72 4.99 13.91
CA PHE A 713 15.25 3.86 14.70
C PHE A 713 14.80 4.33 16.10
N ALA A 714 13.63 3.86 16.55
CA ALA A 714 13.02 4.27 17.81
C ALA A 714 12.94 5.81 18.04
N LYS A 715 12.86 6.61 16.96
CA LYS A 715 12.91 8.09 16.92
C LYS A 715 14.20 8.76 17.45
N GLN A 716 15.10 8.05 18.11
CA GLN A 716 16.28 8.63 18.79
C GLN A 716 17.62 8.26 18.14
N PHE A 717 17.69 7.09 17.48
CA PHE A 717 18.91 6.57 16.88
C PHE A 717 18.88 6.79 15.37
N GLY A 718 20.04 7.01 14.75
CA GLY A 718 20.13 7.02 13.29
C GLY A 718 19.88 5.63 12.72
N TYR A 719 19.33 5.54 11.52
CA TYR A 719 19.25 4.28 10.77
C TYR A 719 19.64 4.53 9.31
N GLN A 720 20.33 3.54 8.73
CA GLN A 720 20.54 3.46 7.29
C GLN A 720 20.37 2.01 6.82
N GLY A 721 19.49 1.80 5.85
CA GLY A 721 19.38 0.54 5.11
C GLY A 721 20.61 0.32 4.22
N ILE A 722 21.12 -0.92 4.17
CA ILE A 722 22.26 -1.28 3.29
C ILE A 722 21.83 -2.31 2.24
N VAL A 723 20.97 -3.26 2.61
CA VAL A 723 20.45 -4.30 1.70
C VAL A 723 18.93 -4.31 1.78
N GLU A 724 18.25 -4.30 0.64
CA GLU A 724 16.81 -4.55 0.55
C GLU A 724 16.58 -5.97 0.02
N SER A 725 15.89 -6.79 0.82
CA SER A 725 15.49 -8.13 0.43
C SER A 725 14.33 -8.10 -0.57
N PRO A 726 14.36 -8.90 -1.65
CA PRO A 726 13.30 -8.91 -2.67
C PRO A 726 12.04 -9.68 -2.26
N GLY A 727 11.99 -10.32 -1.09
CA GLY A 727 10.79 -11.00 -0.60
C GLY A 727 11.04 -12.08 0.45
N MET A 728 9.98 -12.79 0.83
CA MET A 728 10.05 -13.93 1.75
C MET A 728 9.70 -15.24 1.02
N ALA A 729 10.56 -16.24 1.10
CA ALA A 729 10.28 -17.58 0.61
C ALA A 729 9.42 -18.35 1.62
N TYR A 730 8.26 -18.86 1.18
CA TYR A 730 7.51 -19.87 1.90
C TYR A 730 7.96 -21.25 1.42
N ILE A 731 8.61 -22.00 2.31
CA ILE A 731 9.25 -23.28 2.02
C ILE A 731 8.44 -24.40 2.69
N VAL A 732 8.22 -25.51 1.97
CA VAL A 732 7.43 -26.65 2.46
C VAL A 732 8.17 -27.98 2.25
N ASN A 733 7.89 -28.96 3.11
CA ASN A 733 8.36 -30.33 2.94
C ASN A 733 7.43 -31.10 1.97
N THR A 734 7.98 -31.60 0.87
CA THR A 734 7.22 -32.23 -0.22
C THR A 734 6.90 -33.71 0.00
N ASN A 735 7.58 -34.36 0.95
CA ASN A 735 7.44 -35.79 1.30
C ASN A 735 6.23 -36.10 2.21
N SER A 736 5.17 -35.29 2.16
CA SER A 736 3.91 -35.58 2.86
C SER A 736 3.28 -36.91 2.44
N HIS A 737 3.50 -37.32 1.18
CA HIS A 737 3.00 -38.57 0.59
C HIS A 737 4.09 -39.29 -0.20
N ASP A 738 5.10 -39.82 0.50
CA ASP A 738 6.10 -40.76 -0.05
C ASP A 738 5.45 -41.99 -0.72
N ASP A 739 4.19 -42.29 -0.38
CA ASP A 739 3.38 -43.39 -0.90
C ASP A 739 2.46 -43.03 -2.09
N MET A 740 2.58 -41.86 -2.74
CA MET A 740 1.69 -41.49 -3.87
C MET A 740 1.52 -42.60 -4.95
N PRO A 741 2.59 -43.28 -5.43
CA PRO A 741 2.50 -44.50 -6.24
C PRO A 741 1.58 -45.60 -5.68
N ASN A 742 1.69 -45.87 -4.38
CA ASN A 742 0.99 -46.94 -3.69
C ASN A 742 -0.45 -46.52 -3.34
N ALA A 743 -0.70 -45.24 -3.08
CA ALA A 743 -2.04 -44.67 -2.86
C ALA A 743 -2.90 -44.72 -4.13
N VAL A 744 -2.34 -44.36 -5.30
CA VAL A 744 -3.01 -44.52 -6.60
C VAL A 744 -3.32 -46.01 -6.85
N LEU A 745 -2.36 -46.90 -6.63
CA LEU A 745 -2.56 -48.35 -6.79
C LEU A 745 -3.60 -48.91 -5.80
N MET A 746 -3.62 -48.44 -4.56
CA MET A 746 -4.54 -48.87 -3.51
C MET A 746 -5.97 -48.36 -3.76
N ASN A 747 -6.15 -47.16 -4.31
CA ASN A 747 -7.46 -46.64 -4.69
C ASN A 747 -8.00 -47.31 -5.97
N ILE A 748 -7.15 -47.56 -6.97
CA ILE A 748 -7.53 -48.34 -8.17
C ILE A 748 -7.91 -49.78 -7.77
N THR A 749 -7.12 -50.46 -6.95
CA THR A 749 -7.46 -51.82 -6.48
C THR A 749 -8.70 -51.84 -5.58
N SER A 750 -8.96 -50.78 -4.80
CA SER A 750 -10.21 -50.63 -4.02
C SER A 750 -11.47 -50.54 -4.88
N CYS A 751 -11.38 -50.35 -6.20
CA CYS A 751 -12.52 -50.41 -7.12
C CYS A 751 -13.02 -51.85 -7.39
N TRP A 752 -12.32 -52.90 -6.90
CA TRP A 752 -12.69 -54.30 -7.16
C TRP A 752 -14.15 -54.70 -6.82
N PRO A 753 -14.84 -54.14 -5.79
CA PRO A 753 -16.22 -54.53 -5.51
C PRO A 753 -17.20 -54.07 -6.60
N ALA A 754 -16.94 -52.94 -7.25
CA ALA A 754 -17.75 -52.44 -8.36
C ALA A 754 -17.58 -53.31 -9.61
N VAL A 755 -16.34 -53.73 -9.90
CA VAL A 755 -16.04 -54.68 -10.99
C VAL A 755 -16.70 -56.04 -10.74
N LEU A 756 -16.60 -56.56 -9.51
CA LEU A 756 -17.23 -57.84 -9.14
C LEU A 756 -18.77 -57.75 -9.17
N LEU A 757 -19.36 -56.62 -8.78
CA LEU A 757 -20.81 -56.39 -8.91
C LEU A 757 -21.24 -56.36 -10.38
N ALA A 758 -20.50 -55.70 -11.26
CA ALA A 758 -20.77 -55.69 -12.70
C ALA A 758 -20.70 -57.10 -13.31
N LEU A 759 -19.67 -57.89 -12.96
CA LEU A 759 -19.55 -59.29 -13.38
C LEU A 759 -20.69 -60.17 -12.85
N LEU A 760 -21.12 -59.97 -11.60
CA LEU A 760 -22.24 -60.69 -11.00
C LEU A 760 -23.56 -60.40 -11.73
N ILE A 761 -23.85 -59.13 -12.01
CA ILE A 761 -25.06 -58.74 -12.75
C ILE A 761 -24.99 -59.29 -14.19
N THR A 762 -23.81 -59.28 -14.81
CA THR A 762 -23.58 -59.88 -16.14
C THR A 762 -23.85 -61.38 -16.15
N TYR A 763 -23.45 -62.11 -15.10
CA TYR A 763 -23.75 -63.54 -14.96
C TYR A 763 -25.26 -63.81 -14.78
N LEU A 764 -25.95 -62.99 -13.98
CA LEU A 764 -27.40 -63.09 -13.81
C LEU A 764 -28.18 -62.74 -15.09
N ALA A 765 -27.70 -61.75 -15.86
CA ALA A 765 -28.25 -61.39 -17.17
C ALA A 765 -28.06 -62.52 -18.21
N GLY A 766 -26.88 -63.16 -18.23
CA GLY A 766 -26.63 -64.35 -19.03
C GLY A 766 -27.57 -65.51 -18.68
N LEU A 767 -27.72 -65.81 -17.39
CA LEU A 767 -28.68 -66.84 -16.92
C LEU A 767 -30.13 -66.53 -17.31
N ALA A 768 -30.54 -65.26 -17.30
CA ALA A 768 -31.87 -64.85 -17.75
C ALA A 768 -32.09 -65.13 -19.24
N VAL A 769 -31.14 -64.74 -20.11
CA VAL A 769 -31.22 -65.02 -21.56
C VAL A 769 -31.15 -66.52 -21.86
N TRP A 770 -30.25 -67.26 -21.20
CA TRP A 770 -30.20 -68.73 -21.29
C TRP A 770 -31.56 -69.35 -20.96
N SER A 771 -32.21 -68.92 -19.88
CA SER A 771 -33.50 -69.47 -19.46
C SER A 771 -34.63 -69.27 -20.48
N ALA A 772 -34.54 -68.24 -21.33
CA ALA A 772 -35.49 -67.92 -22.39
C ALA A 772 -35.14 -68.58 -23.74
N GLU A 773 -33.85 -68.73 -24.06
CA GLU A 773 -33.40 -69.25 -25.35
C GLU A 773 -33.16 -70.77 -25.37
N LYS A 774 -32.84 -71.43 -24.25
CA LYS A 774 -32.44 -72.85 -24.17
C LYS A 774 -33.36 -73.86 -24.90
N ASP A 775 -34.65 -73.54 -25.01
CA ASP A 775 -35.67 -74.41 -25.63
C ASP A 775 -35.98 -74.00 -27.09
N CYS A 776 -35.44 -72.87 -27.58
CA CYS A 776 -35.72 -72.28 -28.89
C CYS A 776 -34.47 -72.09 -29.78
N ASN A 777 -33.32 -71.78 -29.18
CA ASN A 777 -32.01 -71.66 -29.81
C ASN A 777 -30.99 -72.52 -29.06
N SER A 778 -31.20 -73.84 -29.09
CA SER A 778 -30.30 -74.83 -28.49
C SER A 778 -28.94 -74.96 -29.21
N GLN A 779 -28.71 -74.18 -30.27
CA GLN A 779 -27.45 -74.15 -31.03
C GLN A 779 -26.47 -73.13 -30.43
N ASP A 780 -26.93 -71.91 -30.15
CA ASP A 780 -26.10 -70.89 -29.50
C ASP A 780 -26.15 -71.00 -27.95
N PHE A 781 -27.26 -71.52 -27.41
CA PHE A 781 -27.52 -71.62 -25.97
C PHE A 781 -27.94 -73.05 -25.58
N PRO A 782 -26.99 -73.98 -25.37
CA PRO A 782 -27.29 -75.38 -25.06
C PRO A 782 -28.21 -75.58 -23.84
N PRO A 783 -29.11 -76.59 -23.84
CA PRO A 783 -30.01 -76.88 -22.71
C PRO A 783 -29.30 -77.48 -21.49
N SER A 784 -28.04 -77.88 -21.63
CA SER A 784 -27.13 -78.29 -20.56
C SER A 784 -26.76 -77.07 -19.70
N PHE A 785 -27.24 -77.01 -18.44
CA PHE A 785 -27.07 -75.84 -17.56
C PHE A 785 -25.64 -75.29 -17.48
N ILE A 786 -24.63 -76.15 -17.29
CA ILE A 786 -23.23 -75.72 -17.13
C ILE A 786 -22.69 -75.07 -18.42
N GLU A 787 -23.10 -75.60 -19.56
CA GLU A 787 -22.61 -75.24 -20.89
C GLU A 787 -23.33 -73.98 -21.38
N GLY A 788 -24.67 -73.99 -21.39
CA GLY A 788 -25.47 -72.83 -21.78
C GLY A 788 -25.36 -71.63 -20.83
N ALA A 789 -25.12 -71.82 -19.53
CA ALA A 789 -24.86 -70.71 -18.62
C ALA A 789 -23.48 -70.05 -18.86
N TYR A 790 -22.48 -70.83 -19.31
CA TYR A 790 -21.18 -70.29 -19.70
C TYR A 790 -21.30 -69.47 -20.99
N GLU A 791 -21.94 -70.03 -22.02
CA GLU A 791 -22.11 -69.37 -23.33
C GLU A 791 -22.99 -68.10 -23.23
N ALA A 792 -24.03 -68.13 -22.39
CA ALA A 792 -24.86 -66.96 -22.14
C ALA A 792 -24.19 -65.91 -21.24
N PHE A 793 -23.30 -66.31 -20.32
CA PHE A 793 -22.45 -65.35 -19.61
C PHE A 793 -21.47 -64.66 -20.57
N TYR A 794 -20.81 -65.41 -21.45
CA TYR A 794 -19.95 -64.84 -22.48
C TYR A 794 -20.71 -63.85 -23.37
N TRP A 795 -21.87 -64.26 -23.90
CA TRP A 795 -22.73 -63.40 -24.71
C TRP A 795 -23.14 -62.13 -23.94
N SER A 796 -23.56 -62.27 -22.68
CA SER A 796 -23.98 -61.12 -21.86
C SER A 796 -22.81 -60.19 -21.54
N PHE A 797 -21.61 -60.73 -21.30
CA PHE A 797 -20.41 -59.93 -21.05
C PHE A 797 -20.01 -59.13 -22.29
N VAL A 798 -19.92 -59.77 -23.46
CA VAL A 798 -19.60 -59.13 -24.74
C VAL A 798 -20.66 -58.08 -25.14
N SER A 799 -21.92 -58.32 -24.80
CA SER A 799 -23.03 -57.39 -25.08
C SER A 799 -23.09 -56.21 -24.11
N MET A 800 -22.91 -56.43 -22.80
CA MET A 800 -22.95 -55.39 -21.78
C MET A 800 -21.69 -54.51 -21.77
N THR A 801 -20.54 -55.05 -22.19
CA THR A 801 -19.29 -54.28 -22.41
C THR A 801 -19.25 -53.57 -23.77
N THR A 802 -20.32 -53.65 -24.56
CA THR A 802 -20.46 -53.04 -25.91
C THR A 802 -19.53 -53.57 -27.01
N VAL A 803 -18.75 -54.62 -26.75
CA VAL A 803 -17.79 -55.18 -27.71
C VAL A 803 -18.48 -55.93 -28.86
N GLY A 804 -19.59 -56.61 -28.59
CA GLY A 804 -20.58 -57.02 -29.61
C GLY A 804 -20.08 -57.90 -30.78
N TYR A 805 -19.36 -59.00 -30.53
CA TYR A 805 -18.81 -59.87 -31.59
C TYR A 805 -19.86 -60.50 -32.54
N GLY A 806 -21.13 -60.59 -32.16
CA GLY A 806 -22.22 -61.05 -33.04
C GLY A 806 -22.22 -62.56 -33.35
N ASP A 807 -21.43 -63.34 -32.62
CA ASP A 807 -21.21 -64.78 -32.78
C ASP A 807 -22.36 -65.65 -32.23
N ARG A 808 -23.14 -65.11 -31.28
CA ARG A 808 -24.33 -65.73 -30.69
C ARG A 808 -25.43 -64.67 -30.54
N ALA A 809 -26.70 -65.04 -30.73
CA ALA A 809 -27.80 -64.07 -30.59
C ALA A 809 -29.14 -64.71 -30.16
N PRO A 810 -29.94 -64.04 -29.30
CA PRO A 810 -31.27 -64.52 -28.97
C PRO A 810 -32.22 -64.44 -30.18
N ILE A 811 -32.86 -65.56 -30.49
CA ILE A 811 -33.79 -65.71 -31.62
C ILE A 811 -35.24 -65.53 -31.15
N SER A 812 -35.57 -65.91 -29.92
CA SER A 812 -36.94 -65.80 -29.40
C SER A 812 -37.35 -64.34 -29.17
N ILE A 813 -38.66 -64.08 -29.25
CA ILE A 813 -39.23 -62.75 -28.97
C ILE A 813 -38.93 -62.32 -27.52
N VAL A 814 -38.99 -63.27 -26.58
CA VAL A 814 -38.75 -63.01 -25.14
C VAL A 814 -37.28 -62.71 -24.89
N GLY A 815 -36.36 -63.53 -25.41
CA GLY A 815 -34.92 -63.33 -25.27
C GLY A 815 -34.44 -62.04 -25.92
N ARG A 816 -35.03 -61.61 -27.04
CA ARG A 816 -34.75 -60.30 -27.66
C ARG A 816 -35.19 -59.11 -26.80
N ILE A 817 -36.35 -59.19 -26.14
CA ILE A 817 -36.80 -58.15 -25.20
C ILE A 817 -35.84 -58.09 -23.98
N ILE A 818 -35.47 -59.24 -23.43
CA ILE A 818 -34.49 -59.32 -22.34
C ILE A 818 -33.14 -58.74 -22.80
N ALA A 819 -32.67 -59.06 -24.00
CA ALA A 819 -31.39 -58.58 -24.53
C ALA A 819 -31.31 -57.05 -24.66
N ILE A 820 -32.40 -56.39 -25.10
CA ILE A 820 -32.46 -54.92 -25.14
C ILE A 820 -32.28 -54.32 -23.73
N VAL A 821 -32.96 -54.89 -22.73
CA VAL A 821 -32.81 -54.45 -21.33
C VAL A 821 -31.39 -54.72 -20.81
N VAL A 822 -30.82 -55.89 -21.11
CA VAL A 822 -29.45 -56.28 -20.71
C VAL A 822 -28.43 -55.30 -21.30
N ILE A 823 -28.47 -55.03 -22.60
CA ILE A 823 -27.54 -54.11 -23.28
C ILE A 823 -27.65 -52.68 -22.71
N LEU A 824 -28.87 -52.16 -22.56
CA LEU A 824 -29.09 -50.83 -21.98
C LEU A 824 -28.63 -50.74 -20.52
N SER A 825 -28.82 -51.80 -19.72
CA SER A 825 -28.29 -51.86 -18.35
C SER A 825 -26.77 -51.95 -18.30
N GLY A 826 -26.15 -52.67 -19.26
CA GLY A 826 -24.70 -52.80 -19.39
C GLY A 826 -23.99 -51.48 -19.61
N LEU A 827 -24.51 -50.65 -20.54
CA LEU A 827 -24.04 -49.29 -20.78
C LEU A 827 -23.96 -48.46 -19.49
N VAL A 828 -25.00 -48.53 -18.65
CA VAL A 828 -25.06 -47.80 -17.37
C VAL A 828 -24.07 -48.40 -16.35
N ILE A 829 -24.06 -49.72 -16.19
CA ILE A 829 -23.24 -50.42 -15.17
C ILE A 829 -21.74 -50.23 -15.45
N PHE A 830 -21.27 -50.48 -16.68
CA PHE A 830 -19.87 -50.31 -17.04
C PHE A 830 -19.48 -48.81 -17.14
N GLY A 831 -20.41 -47.93 -17.51
CA GLY A 831 -20.23 -46.48 -17.42
C GLY A 831 -19.95 -45.99 -15.99
N ILE A 832 -20.70 -46.50 -15.01
CA ILE A 832 -20.48 -46.20 -13.58
C ILE A 832 -19.10 -46.71 -13.11
N VAL A 833 -18.70 -47.92 -13.48
CA VAL A 833 -17.37 -48.47 -13.13
C VAL A 833 -16.25 -47.60 -13.69
N ASN A 834 -16.33 -47.21 -14.96
CA ASN A 834 -15.33 -46.34 -15.60
C ASN A 834 -15.27 -44.95 -14.92
N SER A 835 -16.44 -44.35 -14.61
CA SER A 835 -16.52 -43.05 -13.92
C SER A 835 -15.92 -43.11 -12.50
N PHE A 836 -16.18 -44.19 -11.76
CA PHE A 836 -15.66 -44.38 -10.41
C PHE A 836 -14.12 -44.51 -10.39
N MET A 837 -13.55 -45.23 -11.36
CA MET A 837 -12.10 -45.31 -11.55
C MET A 837 -11.48 -43.94 -11.90
N ALA A 838 -12.08 -43.18 -12.82
CA ALA A 838 -11.60 -41.85 -13.20
C ALA A 838 -11.65 -40.83 -12.03
N THR A 839 -12.72 -40.86 -11.24
CA THR A 839 -12.88 -40.03 -10.03
C THR A 839 -11.84 -40.39 -8.97
N SER A 840 -11.55 -41.69 -8.78
CA SER A 840 -10.58 -42.17 -7.79
C SER A 840 -9.12 -41.84 -8.11
N ILE A 841 -8.81 -41.54 -9.38
CA ILE A 841 -7.49 -41.05 -9.80
C ILE A 841 -7.41 -39.53 -9.61
N THR A 842 -8.43 -38.79 -10.03
CA THR A 842 -8.45 -37.32 -9.95
C THR A 842 -8.54 -36.79 -8.52
N SER A 843 -9.20 -37.49 -7.60
CA SER A 843 -9.19 -37.13 -6.17
C SER A 843 -7.81 -37.21 -5.53
N VAL A 844 -6.89 -38.02 -6.09
CA VAL A 844 -5.54 -38.23 -5.56
C VAL A 844 -4.53 -37.21 -6.12
N THR A 845 -4.79 -36.62 -7.29
CA THR A 845 -3.89 -35.64 -7.92
C THR A 845 -4.23 -34.18 -7.58
N LEU A 846 -5.48 -33.88 -7.18
CA LEU A 846 -5.95 -32.51 -6.97
C LEU A 846 -5.74 -31.95 -5.55
N GLU A 847 -5.56 -32.80 -4.53
CA GLU A 847 -5.30 -32.34 -3.15
C GLU A 847 -3.79 -32.25 -2.85
N THR A 848 -3.22 -31.04 -2.91
CA THR A 848 -2.35 -30.40 -1.88
C THR A 848 -1.78 -29.08 -2.44
N ASP A 849 -2.55 -28.01 -2.38
CA ASP A 849 -2.00 -26.64 -2.44
C ASP A 849 -1.66 -26.18 -1.02
N TYR A 850 -0.38 -25.96 -0.72
CA TYR A 850 0.11 -25.67 0.63
C TYR A 850 -0.18 -24.22 1.05
N LYS A 851 -1.42 -23.96 1.45
CA LYS A 851 -1.86 -22.66 1.94
C LYS A 851 -1.23 -22.35 3.29
N ILE A 852 -0.65 -21.14 3.42
CA ILE A 852 -0.02 -20.63 4.65
C ILE A 852 -1.06 -20.47 5.79
N TYR A 853 -2.29 -20.13 5.43
CA TYR A 853 -3.40 -19.94 6.37
C TYR A 853 -3.70 -21.21 7.17
N GLY A 854 -3.60 -21.14 8.50
CA GLY A 854 -3.93 -22.25 9.40
C GLY A 854 -2.91 -23.40 9.47
N ALA A 855 -1.87 -23.41 8.63
CA ALA A 855 -0.77 -24.38 8.68
C ALA A 855 0.17 -24.11 9.88
N LYS A 856 0.86 -25.14 10.39
CA LYS A 856 1.91 -24.96 11.41
C LYS A 856 3.20 -24.51 10.73
N VAL A 857 3.70 -23.31 11.08
CA VAL A 857 4.80 -22.64 10.35
C VAL A 857 5.91 -22.18 11.29
N ALA A 858 7.17 -22.40 10.90
CA ALA A 858 8.35 -21.86 11.57
C ALA A 858 8.80 -20.51 10.98
N ALA A 859 9.35 -19.65 11.82
CA ALA A 859 10.09 -18.44 11.47
C ALA A 859 10.91 -17.99 12.69
N ILE A 860 12.02 -17.26 12.48
CA ILE A 860 12.88 -16.77 13.57
C ILE A 860 12.13 -15.72 14.39
N ALA A 861 12.29 -15.75 15.72
CA ALA A 861 11.51 -14.89 16.60
C ALA A 861 11.78 -13.38 16.41
N GLU A 862 10.73 -12.57 16.54
CA GLU A 862 10.72 -11.09 16.39
C GLU A 862 11.10 -10.52 15.01
N THR A 863 11.46 -11.35 14.03
CA THR A 863 11.81 -10.92 12.66
C THR A 863 10.58 -10.52 11.81
N PRO A 864 10.76 -9.96 10.60
CA PRO A 864 9.67 -9.66 9.69
C PRO A 864 8.89 -10.92 9.26
N GLU A 865 9.56 -12.06 9.10
CA GLU A 865 8.98 -13.31 8.60
C GLU A 865 7.96 -13.89 9.60
N TYR A 866 8.30 -13.90 10.89
CA TYR A 866 7.38 -14.31 11.96
C TYR A 866 6.13 -13.40 12.00
N ARG A 867 6.34 -12.08 11.85
CA ARG A 867 5.24 -11.11 11.79
C ARG A 867 4.35 -11.30 10.56
N MET A 868 4.93 -11.69 9.42
CA MET A 868 4.20 -11.99 8.19
C MET A 868 3.38 -13.29 8.34
N GLY A 869 3.93 -14.32 8.98
CA GLY A 869 3.21 -15.55 9.29
C GLY A 869 1.98 -15.30 10.18
N VAL A 870 2.13 -14.52 11.26
CA VAL A 870 0.98 -14.08 12.08
C VAL A 870 -0.04 -13.29 11.26
N ARG A 871 0.40 -12.33 10.42
CA ARG A 871 -0.49 -11.55 9.53
C ARG A 871 -1.23 -12.40 8.49
N LYS A 872 -0.67 -13.55 8.07
CA LYS A 872 -1.30 -14.51 7.15
C LYS A 872 -2.12 -15.58 7.89
N ASN A 873 -2.34 -15.43 9.20
CA ASN A 873 -3.01 -16.40 10.07
C ASN A 873 -2.41 -17.82 10.02
N ALA A 874 -1.10 -17.92 9.83
CA ALA A 874 -0.37 -19.16 10.07
C ALA A 874 -0.37 -19.48 11.57
N LYS A 875 -0.42 -20.77 11.91
CA LYS A 875 -0.16 -21.23 13.28
C LYS A 875 1.35 -21.22 13.47
N MET A 876 1.90 -20.06 13.79
CA MET A 876 3.30 -19.96 14.20
C MET A 876 3.57 -20.97 15.30
N ASP A 877 4.67 -21.70 15.19
CA ASP A 877 5.13 -22.55 16.27
C ASP A 877 5.33 -21.71 17.54
N LYS A 878 4.88 -22.27 18.67
CA LYS A 878 4.98 -21.66 20.00
C LYS A 878 5.70 -22.56 20.99
N ASP A 879 5.94 -23.82 20.60
CA ASP A 879 6.57 -24.83 21.44
C ASP A 879 8.11 -24.71 21.33
N HIS A 880 8.61 -24.17 20.21
CA HIS A 880 10.02 -23.89 19.93
C HIS A 880 10.22 -22.43 19.45
N GLU A 881 11.08 -21.66 20.10
CA GLU A 881 11.43 -20.29 19.71
C GLU A 881 12.71 -20.31 18.83
N TYR A 882 12.54 -20.38 17.51
CA TYR A 882 13.66 -20.47 16.56
C TYR A 882 14.58 -19.24 16.59
N HIS A 883 15.88 -19.47 16.49
CA HIS A 883 16.96 -18.47 16.49
C HIS A 883 17.83 -18.55 15.23
N THR A 884 18.06 -19.74 14.69
CA THR A 884 18.87 -19.97 13.47
C THR A 884 18.05 -20.53 12.31
N PHE A 885 18.60 -20.48 11.08
CA PHE A 885 17.95 -21.08 9.91
C PHE A 885 18.10 -22.61 9.91
N GLU A 886 19.19 -23.09 10.50
CA GLU A 886 19.53 -24.49 10.70
C GLU A 886 18.51 -25.19 11.62
N GLU A 887 18.08 -24.56 12.73
CA GLU A 887 16.99 -25.07 13.57
C GLU A 887 15.66 -25.19 12.82
N ILE A 888 15.30 -24.17 12.02
CA ILE A 888 14.08 -24.16 11.20
C ILE A 888 14.14 -25.26 10.14
N PHE A 889 15.30 -25.47 9.54
CA PHE A 889 15.55 -26.53 8.58
C PHE A 889 15.44 -27.92 9.22
N THR A 890 15.98 -28.12 10.42
CA THR A 890 15.79 -29.35 11.20
C THR A 890 14.32 -29.59 11.51
N ALA A 891 13.58 -28.57 11.97
CA ALA A 891 12.13 -28.69 12.24
C ALA A 891 11.29 -28.98 10.98
N LEU A 892 11.73 -28.52 9.80
CA LEU A 892 11.15 -28.89 8.50
C LEU A 892 11.45 -30.34 8.11
N GLN A 893 12.67 -30.83 8.35
CA GLN A 893 13.07 -32.21 8.05
C GLN A 893 12.40 -33.22 8.99
N GLU A 894 12.40 -32.94 10.29
CA GLU A 894 11.77 -33.75 11.34
C GLU A 894 10.23 -33.65 11.34
N ARG A 895 9.65 -32.89 10.40
CA ARG A 895 8.20 -32.69 10.21
C ARG A 895 7.51 -32.07 11.45
N HIS A 896 8.24 -31.31 12.27
CA HIS A 896 7.69 -30.57 13.41
C HIS A 896 6.85 -29.35 12.97
N VAL A 897 7.13 -28.83 11.77
CA VAL A 897 6.31 -27.82 11.06
C VAL A 897 6.01 -28.26 9.63
N ILE A 898 4.95 -27.71 9.04
CA ILE A 898 4.50 -28.02 7.67
C ILE A 898 5.26 -27.16 6.64
N GLY A 899 5.62 -25.94 7.03
CA GLY A 899 6.40 -25.02 6.24
C GLY A 899 7.15 -24.00 7.09
N ALA A 900 7.97 -23.17 6.46
CA ALA A 900 8.67 -22.06 7.09
C ALA A 900 8.60 -20.80 6.24
N LEU A 901 8.66 -19.63 6.90
CA LEU A 901 8.87 -18.34 6.25
C LEU A 901 10.32 -17.90 6.51
N ILE A 902 11.08 -17.76 5.44
CA ILE A 902 12.51 -17.42 5.46
C ILE A 902 12.75 -16.28 4.47
N ASP A 903 13.62 -15.34 4.81
CA ASP A 903 14.06 -14.28 3.91
C ASP A 903 14.67 -14.86 2.61
N THR A 904 14.38 -14.26 1.45
CA THR A 904 14.82 -14.82 0.15
C THR A 904 16.34 -14.85 -0.02
N TYR A 905 17.08 -13.88 0.51
CA TYR A 905 18.55 -13.91 0.50
C TYR A 905 19.11 -14.89 1.55
N SER A 906 18.48 -15.02 2.73
CA SER A 906 18.83 -16.09 3.67
C SER A 906 18.66 -17.48 3.06
N ALA A 907 17.49 -17.79 2.50
CA ALA A 907 17.25 -19.08 1.84
C ALA A 907 18.14 -19.29 0.60
N GLY A 908 18.43 -18.23 -0.16
CA GLY A 908 19.36 -18.26 -1.30
C GLY A 908 20.82 -18.51 -0.92
N SER A 909 21.25 -18.05 0.27
CA SER A 909 22.59 -18.32 0.80
C SER A 909 22.77 -19.78 1.27
N SER A 910 21.68 -20.44 1.67
CA SER A 910 21.69 -21.83 2.17
C SER A 910 21.25 -22.86 1.13
N LYS A 911 21.46 -22.61 -0.16
CA LYS A 911 20.97 -23.44 -1.27
C LYS A 911 21.32 -24.93 -1.17
N ASP A 912 22.48 -25.27 -0.57
CA ASP A 912 22.89 -26.66 -0.32
C ASP A 912 21.85 -27.46 0.48
N MET A 913 21.15 -26.82 1.41
CA MET A 913 20.12 -27.44 2.24
C MET A 913 18.91 -27.96 1.41
N PHE A 914 18.68 -27.40 0.22
CA PHE A 914 17.61 -27.83 -0.69
C PHE A 914 18.01 -28.99 -1.62
N LYS A 915 19.31 -29.37 -1.70
CA LYS A 915 19.80 -30.42 -2.62
C LYS A 915 19.21 -31.80 -2.36
N ASN A 916 18.65 -32.05 -1.18
CA ASN A 916 18.00 -33.32 -0.82
C ASN A 916 16.61 -33.52 -1.43
N GLY A 917 16.07 -32.57 -2.22
CA GLY A 917 14.83 -32.72 -3.01
C GLY A 917 13.51 -32.74 -2.22
N HIS A 918 13.56 -32.96 -0.91
CA HIS A 918 12.39 -33.04 -0.02
C HIS A 918 11.82 -31.68 0.43
N LEU A 919 12.42 -30.57 -0.01
CA LEU A 919 12.06 -29.21 0.39
C LEU A 919 11.98 -28.30 -0.83
N ARG A 920 10.86 -27.58 -0.97
CA ARG A 920 10.53 -26.73 -2.13
C ARG A 920 10.14 -25.33 -1.68
N VAL A 921 10.57 -24.30 -2.40
CA VAL A 921 9.97 -22.96 -2.34
C VAL A 921 8.59 -23.05 -2.97
N ASN A 922 7.54 -23.05 -2.16
CA ASN A 922 6.15 -23.17 -2.63
C ASN A 922 5.61 -21.85 -3.19
N LYS A 923 6.07 -20.74 -2.62
CA LYS A 923 5.71 -19.38 -3.03
C LYS A 923 6.76 -18.38 -2.57
N ILE A 924 7.01 -17.34 -3.36
CA ILE A 924 7.65 -16.10 -2.87
C ILE A 924 6.54 -15.10 -2.52
N LEU A 925 6.60 -14.53 -1.31
CA LEU A 925 5.73 -13.45 -0.87
C LEU A 925 6.39 -12.11 -1.16
N ASP A 926 5.69 -11.26 -1.90
CA ASP A 926 6.04 -9.84 -2.06
C ASP A 926 5.92 -9.12 -0.71
N TYR A 927 7.08 -8.90 -0.09
CA TYR A 927 7.29 -8.15 1.13
C TYR A 927 8.78 -7.81 1.19
N SER A 928 9.17 -6.60 0.78
CA SER A 928 10.56 -6.18 0.93
C SER A 928 10.88 -5.87 2.40
N ALA A 929 12.06 -6.30 2.83
CA ALA A 929 12.59 -6.02 4.16
C ALA A 929 13.98 -5.40 4.00
N THR A 930 14.17 -4.19 4.51
CA THR A 930 15.48 -3.53 4.45
C THR A 930 16.28 -3.90 5.69
N TYR A 931 17.45 -4.50 5.51
CA TYR A 931 18.40 -4.81 6.56
C TYR A 931 19.54 -3.77 6.53
N GLY A 932 19.90 -3.27 7.71
CA GLY A 932 20.76 -2.10 7.83
C GLY A 932 21.37 -1.92 9.21
N VAL A 933 21.93 -0.73 9.42
CA VAL A 933 22.71 -0.36 10.60
C VAL A 933 21.98 0.73 11.38
N VAL A 934 21.79 0.51 12.68
CA VAL A 934 21.39 1.56 13.64
C VAL A 934 22.65 2.24 14.18
N MET A 935 22.63 3.56 14.27
CA MET A 935 23.76 4.39 14.68
C MET A 935 23.50 5.01 16.06
N GLY A 936 24.40 4.73 17.00
CA GLY A 936 24.39 5.26 18.36
C GLY A 936 25.29 6.50 18.54
N LYS A 937 25.35 7.00 19.79
CA LYS A 937 26.29 8.02 20.28
C LYS A 937 26.47 9.20 19.32
N GLU A 938 27.66 9.34 18.75
CA GLU A 938 28.06 10.40 17.83
C GLU A 938 28.02 9.92 16.37
N ALA A 939 28.10 8.60 16.14
CA ALA A 939 27.99 7.99 14.82
C ALA A 939 26.64 8.31 14.15
N ARG A 940 25.58 8.63 14.91
CA ARG A 940 24.30 9.15 14.37
C ARG A 940 24.46 10.37 13.45
N LYS A 941 25.52 11.18 13.61
CA LYS A 941 25.83 12.34 12.74
C LYS A 941 26.30 11.92 11.34
N LEU A 942 26.85 10.71 11.20
CA LEU A 942 27.30 10.13 9.93
C LEU A 942 26.13 9.68 9.03
N ARG A 943 24.88 9.68 9.54
CA ARG A 943 23.68 9.16 8.84
C ARG A 943 23.56 9.65 7.40
N ARG A 944 23.76 10.95 7.15
CA ARG A 944 23.57 11.56 5.83
C ARG A 944 24.67 11.11 4.86
N CYS A 945 25.94 11.26 5.23
CA CYS A 945 27.07 10.68 4.50
C CYS A 945 26.89 9.18 4.19
N PHE A 946 26.42 8.40 5.17
CA PHE A 946 26.12 6.98 4.96
C PHE A 946 25.04 6.77 3.90
N LYS A 947 23.92 7.50 3.95
CA LYS A 947 22.87 7.45 2.94
C LYS A 947 23.43 7.74 1.55
N ASP A 948 24.03 8.93 1.39
CA ASP A 948 24.57 9.41 0.12
C ASP A 948 25.61 8.45 -0.47
N ASN A 949 26.47 7.84 0.36
CA ASN A 949 27.44 6.85 -0.10
C ASN A 949 26.81 5.48 -0.42
N THR A 950 25.81 5.00 0.32
CA THR A 950 25.09 3.75 -0.03
C THR A 950 24.34 3.87 -1.35
N GLU A 951 23.70 5.01 -1.63
CA GLU A 951 22.91 5.21 -2.84
C GLU A 951 23.78 5.48 -4.10
N LYS A 952 24.98 6.04 -3.93
CA LYS A 952 25.82 6.51 -5.05
C LYS A 952 27.12 5.73 -5.21
N ALA A 953 27.95 5.68 -4.16
CA ALA A 953 29.34 5.20 -4.26
C ALA A 953 29.46 3.68 -4.06
N PHE A 954 28.67 3.09 -3.17
CA PHE A 954 28.76 1.68 -2.79
C PHE A 954 27.69 0.79 -3.42
N ALA A 955 26.75 1.32 -4.20
CA ALA A 955 25.64 0.54 -4.80
C ALA A 955 26.12 -0.66 -5.64
N SER A 956 27.20 -0.50 -6.41
CA SER A 956 27.82 -1.59 -7.19
C SER A 956 28.56 -2.60 -6.32
N GLU A 957 29.18 -2.17 -5.23
CA GLU A 957 29.84 -3.05 -4.26
C GLU A 957 28.83 -3.85 -3.44
N ILE A 958 27.70 -3.23 -3.05
CA ILE A 958 26.55 -3.90 -2.43
C ILE A 958 26.03 -5.00 -3.36
N ALA A 959 25.80 -4.69 -4.65
CA ALA A 959 25.37 -5.67 -5.64
C ALA A 959 26.37 -6.83 -5.80
N HIS A 960 27.68 -6.55 -5.80
CA HIS A 960 28.71 -7.58 -5.86
C HIS A 960 28.74 -8.47 -4.60
N HIS A 961 28.62 -7.88 -3.41
CA HIS A 961 28.52 -8.64 -2.15
C HIS A 961 27.26 -9.50 -2.08
N ILE A 962 26.13 -9.03 -2.62
CA ILE A 962 24.91 -9.85 -2.77
C ILE A 962 25.20 -11.03 -3.69
N GLN A 963 25.71 -10.79 -4.90
CA GLN A 963 26.02 -11.86 -5.87
C GLN A 963 27.06 -12.88 -5.35
N LYS A 964 27.98 -12.45 -4.46
CA LYS A 964 28.97 -13.34 -3.81
C LYS A 964 28.33 -14.27 -2.76
N ASN A 965 27.39 -13.77 -1.95
CA ASN A 965 26.91 -14.47 -0.74
C ASN A 965 25.49 -15.07 -0.86
N THR A 966 24.75 -14.83 -1.94
CA THR A 966 23.41 -15.44 -2.14
C THR A 966 23.08 -15.65 -3.61
N GLU A 967 22.42 -16.78 -3.91
CA GLU A 967 21.81 -17.02 -5.22
C GLU A 967 20.36 -16.50 -5.29
N GLN A 968 19.90 -16.12 -6.48
CA GLN A 968 18.51 -15.71 -6.70
C GLN A 968 17.58 -16.94 -6.74
N LEU A 969 16.76 -17.11 -5.70
CA LEU A 969 15.65 -18.05 -5.72
C LEU A 969 14.58 -17.61 -6.73
N LYS A 970 13.98 -18.59 -7.42
CA LYS A 970 12.83 -18.40 -8.31
C LYS A 970 11.63 -19.16 -7.75
N GLU A 971 10.42 -18.64 -8.01
CA GLU A 971 9.19 -19.43 -7.89
C GLU A 971 9.22 -20.49 -9.02
N PRO A 972 8.84 -21.77 -8.76
CA PRO A 972 8.95 -22.84 -9.76
C PRO A 972 7.96 -22.63 -10.92
N ASP A 973 8.41 -22.90 -12.15
CA ASP A 973 7.65 -22.59 -13.38
C ASP A 973 6.33 -23.39 -13.51
N GLU A 974 6.22 -24.57 -12.86
CA GLU A 974 5.00 -25.38 -12.83
C GLU A 974 4.42 -25.54 -11.40
N PRO A 975 3.07 -25.54 -11.27
CA PRO A 975 2.39 -25.88 -10.01
C PRO A 975 2.64 -27.33 -9.58
N LEU A 976 2.77 -27.56 -8.27
CA LEU A 976 2.96 -28.88 -7.64
C LEU A 976 2.02 -30.01 -8.17
N PRO A 977 0.72 -29.77 -8.45
CA PRO A 977 -0.14 -30.80 -9.03
C PRO A 977 0.22 -31.21 -10.46
N VAL A 978 0.74 -30.28 -11.28
CA VAL A 978 1.09 -30.52 -12.69
C VAL A 978 2.31 -31.44 -12.75
N GLU A 979 3.38 -31.07 -12.05
CA GLU A 979 4.63 -31.83 -11.92
C GLU A 979 4.42 -33.22 -11.31
N ARG A 980 3.44 -33.38 -10.40
CA ARG A 980 3.04 -34.71 -9.87
C ARG A 980 2.22 -35.54 -10.87
N SER A 981 1.51 -34.91 -11.81
CA SER A 981 0.63 -35.60 -12.77
C SER A 981 1.38 -36.18 -13.98
N THR A 982 2.44 -35.49 -14.44
CA THR A 982 3.19 -35.85 -15.64
C THR A 982 4.01 -37.14 -15.51
N GLY A 983 4.34 -37.56 -14.28
CA GLY A 983 5.17 -38.74 -14.00
C GLY A 983 4.45 -40.11 -13.89
N ILE A 984 3.12 -40.19 -14.08
CA ILE A 984 2.39 -41.46 -13.85
C ILE A 984 2.62 -42.49 -14.96
N PHE A 985 2.75 -42.04 -16.22
CA PHE A 985 2.88 -42.90 -17.40
C PHE A 985 4.24 -42.82 -18.11
N ASP A 986 5.22 -42.12 -17.52
CA ASP A 986 6.59 -42.11 -18.06
C ASP A 986 7.25 -43.50 -17.96
N SER A 987 7.99 -43.85 -18.99
CA SER A 987 8.96 -44.94 -19.06
C SER A 987 9.88 -45.07 -17.84
N GLN A 988 10.28 -43.96 -17.21
CA GLN A 988 11.12 -43.95 -16.01
C GLN A 988 10.33 -44.13 -14.70
N SER A 989 9.00 -44.07 -14.75
CA SER A 989 8.14 -44.13 -13.57
C SER A 989 8.20 -45.50 -12.91
N ALA A 990 8.48 -45.52 -11.61
CA ALA A 990 8.46 -46.74 -10.81
C ALA A 990 7.07 -47.43 -10.80
N VAL A 991 5.98 -46.68 -11.02
CA VAL A 991 4.62 -47.23 -11.21
C VAL A 991 4.53 -47.97 -12.53
N PHE A 992 4.93 -47.32 -13.63
CA PHE A 992 4.90 -47.89 -14.98
C PHE A 992 5.76 -49.15 -15.07
N GLN A 993 7.00 -49.09 -14.59
CA GLN A 993 7.94 -50.23 -14.62
C GLN A 993 7.45 -51.41 -13.76
N LYS A 994 6.96 -51.18 -12.53
CA LYS A 994 6.37 -52.25 -11.70
C LYS A 994 5.13 -52.84 -12.36
N THR A 995 4.25 -52.02 -12.92
CA THR A 995 3.01 -52.47 -13.58
C THR A 995 3.32 -53.30 -14.81
N LEU A 996 4.25 -52.85 -15.66
CA LEU A 996 4.73 -53.57 -16.84
C LEU A 996 5.39 -54.91 -16.47
N PHE A 997 6.19 -54.94 -15.41
CA PHE A 997 6.81 -56.18 -14.93
C PHE A 997 5.77 -57.16 -14.36
N ILE A 998 4.79 -56.68 -13.59
CA ILE A 998 3.72 -57.52 -13.03
C ILE A 998 2.81 -58.05 -14.15
N SER A 999 2.39 -57.21 -15.11
CA SER A 999 1.57 -57.66 -16.24
C SER A 999 2.34 -58.62 -17.16
N GLY A 1000 3.62 -58.36 -17.42
CA GLY A 1000 4.50 -59.24 -18.18
C GLY A 1000 4.72 -60.60 -17.51
N THR A 1001 5.03 -60.62 -16.21
CA THR A 1001 5.22 -61.87 -15.45
C THR A 1001 3.92 -62.65 -15.27
N LEU A 1002 2.77 -61.98 -15.08
CA LEU A 1002 1.46 -62.63 -15.06
C LEU A 1002 1.13 -63.24 -16.43
N LEU A 1003 1.35 -62.51 -17.52
CA LEU A 1003 1.07 -62.98 -18.88
C LEU A 1003 1.97 -64.16 -19.24
N ILE A 1004 3.28 -64.09 -18.92
CA ILE A 1004 4.21 -65.22 -19.07
C ILE A 1004 3.78 -66.41 -18.19
N SER A 1005 3.32 -66.19 -16.96
CA SER A 1005 2.82 -67.25 -16.09
C SER A 1005 1.58 -67.93 -16.68
N CYS A 1006 0.60 -67.17 -17.18
CA CYS A 1006 -0.56 -67.71 -17.88
C CYS A 1006 -0.17 -68.48 -19.15
N LEU A 1007 0.79 -67.97 -19.94
CA LEU A 1007 1.30 -68.65 -21.14
C LEU A 1007 1.99 -69.97 -20.78
N MET A 1008 2.83 -69.97 -19.73
CA MET A 1008 3.48 -71.18 -19.22
C MET A 1008 2.46 -72.18 -18.64
N CYS A 1009 1.43 -71.72 -17.91
CA CYS A 1009 0.35 -72.58 -17.44
C CYS A 1009 -0.47 -73.17 -18.61
N GLY A 1010 -0.71 -72.39 -19.68
CA GLY A 1010 -1.36 -72.87 -20.91
C GLY A 1010 -0.53 -73.91 -21.65
N ILE A 1011 0.78 -73.67 -21.80
CA ILE A 1011 1.75 -74.62 -22.39
C ILE A 1011 1.84 -75.88 -21.54
N ILE A 1012 1.92 -75.76 -20.22
CA ILE A 1012 1.93 -76.91 -19.29
C ILE A 1012 0.62 -77.69 -19.37
N TRP A 1013 -0.53 -77.01 -19.45
CA TRP A 1013 -1.84 -77.66 -19.63
C TRP A 1013 -1.92 -78.40 -20.96
N ASP A 1014 -1.45 -77.81 -22.06
CA ASP A 1014 -1.47 -78.46 -23.38
C ASP A 1014 -0.46 -79.60 -23.50
N ILE A 1015 0.71 -79.49 -22.84
CA ILE A 1015 1.64 -80.60 -22.67
C ILE A 1015 1.00 -81.73 -21.85
N ILE A 1016 0.32 -81.43 -20.74
CA ILE A 1016 -0.41 -82.42 -19.93
C ILE A 1016 -1.55 -83.06 -20.73
N ARG A 1017 -2.26 -82.29 -21.57
CA ARG A 1017 -3.29 -82.78 -22.50
C ARG A 1017 -2.69 -83.73 -23.53
N CYS A 1018 -1.67 -83.28 -24.27
CA CYS A 1018 -0.94 -84.08 -25.26
C CYS A 1018 -0.33 -85.36 -24.65
N VAL A 1019 0.21 -85.29 -23.42
CA VAL A 1019 0.74 -86.46 -22.72
C VAL A 1019 -0.38 -87.40 -22.26
N ARG A 1020 -1.51 -86.90 -21.76
CA ARG A 1020 -2.67 -87.74 -21.39
C ARG A 1020 -3.31 -88.44 -22.60
N GLU A 1021 -3.35 -87.78 -23.76
CA GLU A 1021 -3.86 -88.37 -24.99
C GLU A 1021 -2.87 -89.38 -25.58
N ARG A 1022 -1.58 -89.05 -25.68
CA ARG A 1022 -0.53 -89.99 -26.11
C ARG A 1022 -0.40 -91.19 -25.18
N ALA A 1023 -0.58 -91.03 -23.87
CA ALA A 1023 -0.53 -92.13 -22.90
C ALA A 1023 -1.71 -93.12 -23.00
N LYS A 1024 -2.80 -92.77 -23.71
CA LYS A 1024 -3.92 -93.68 -24.00
C LYS A 1024 -3.75 -94.48 -25.29
N ILE A 1025 -2.80 -94.11 -26.16
CA ILE A 1025 -2.72 -94.62 -27.54
C ILE A 1025 -1.41 -95.40 -27.74
N LYS A 1026 -1.51 -96.71 -27.98
CA LYS A 1026 -0.37 -97.53 -28.41
C LYS A 1026 -0.07 -97.24 -29.90
N PRO A 1027 1.20 -97.04 -30.31
CA PRO A 1027 1.52 -96.64 -31.69
C PRO A 1027 1.08 -97.61 -32.80
N HIS A 1028 0.84 -98.89 -32.47
CA HIS A 1028 0.40 -99.89 -33.45
C HIS A 1028 -1.09 -99.77 -33.80
N ASP A 1029 -1.94 -99.39 -32.83
CA ASP A 1029 -3.39 -99.33 -33.05
C ASP A 1029 -3.79 -98.07 -33.85
N LEU A 1030 -3.10 -96.94 -33.63
CA LEU A 1030 -3.42 -95.68 -34.32
C LEU A 1030 -3.26 -95.78 -35.85
N ARG A 1031 -2.28 -96.54 -36.34
CA ARG A 1031 -2.09 -96.76 -37.79
C ARG A 1031 -3.16 -97.71 -38.35
N GLN A 1032 -3.66 -98.64 -37.55
CA GLN A 1032 -4.78 -99.51 -37.91
C GLN A 1032 -6.08 -98.68 -37.98
N GLN A 1033 -6.38 -97.89 -36.94
CA GLN A 1033 -7.55 -97.00 -36.89
C GLN A 1033 -7.55 -95.96 -38.01
N LEU A 1034 -6.43 -95.29 -38.31
CA LEU A 1034 -6.39 -94.35 -39.45
C LEU A 1034 -6.66 -95.04 -40.79
N VAL A 1035 -6.20 -96.29 -40.97
CA VAL A 1035 -6.48 -97.06 -42.19
C VAL A 1035 -7.96 -97.47 -42.24
N ASP A 1036 -8.53 -97.93 -41.13
CA ASP A 1036 -9.94 -98.35 -41.07
C ASP A 1036 -10.92 -97.16 -41.14
N GLU A 1037 -10.60 -96.00 -40.56
CA GLU A 1037 -11.37 -94.76 -40.73
C GLU A 1037 -11.26 -94.22 -42.16
N LEU A 1038 -10.06 -94.14 -42.74
CA LEU A 1038 -9.88 -93.69 -44.13
C LEU A 1038 -10.59 -94.64 -45.09
N LYS A 1039 -10.56 -95.95 -44.81
CA LYS A 1039 -11.29 -96.97 -45.56
C LYS A 1039 -12.80 -96.84 -45.39
N ALA A 1040 -13.30 -96.60 -44.17
CA ALA A 1040 -14.72 -96.33 -43.94
C ALA A 1040 -15.20 -95.05 -44.66
N VAL A 1041 -14.38 -93.99 -44.69
CA VAL A 1041 -14.66 -92.77 -45.47
C VAL A 1041 -14.66 -93.06 -46.96
N VAL A 1042 -13.69 -93.82 -47.48
CA VAL A 1042 -13.61 -94.21 -48.90
C VAL A 1042 -14.77 -95.13 -49.30
N ASP A 1043 -15.13 -96.12 -48.48
CA ASP A 1043 -16.24 -97.03 -48.75
C ASP A 1043 -17.60 -96.32 -48.64
N ASN A 1044 -17.79 -95.44 -47.65
CA ASN A 1044 -18.99 -94.59 -47.54
C ASN A 1044 -19.08 -93.57 -48.71
N PHE A 1045 -17.95 -93.03 -49.19
CA PHE A 1045 -17.90 -92.20 -50.38
C PHE A 1045 -18.23 -92.99 -51.66
N ASN A 1046 -17.70 -94.22 -51.78
CA ASN A 1046 -17.97 -95.14 -52.88
C ASN A 1046 -19.43 -95.61 -52.88
N GLU A 1047 -20.01 -95.89 -51.70
CA GLU A 1047 -21.41 -96.25 -51.53
C GLU A 1047 -22.35 -95.07 -51.78
N ASN A 1048 -21.99 -93.85 -51.34
CA ASN A 1048 -22.70 -92.64 -51.73
C ASN A 1048 -22.63 -92.41 -53.24
N ILE A 1049 -21.46 -92.55 -53.89
CA ILE A 1049 -21.35 -92.45 -55.36
C ILE A 1049 -22.16 -93.54 -56.06
N ARG A 1050 -22.19 -94.79 -55.56
CA ARG A 1050 -23.04 -95.87 -56.10
C ARG A 1050 -24.53 -95.55 -55.93
N THR A 1051 -24.93 -95.02 -54.78
CA THR A 1051 -26.32 -94.65 -54.47
C THR A 1051 -26.76 -93.45 -55.30
N ILE A 1052 -25.93 -92.42 -55.41
CA ILE A 1052 -26.11 -91.28 -56.31
C ILE A 1052 -26.21 -91.76 -57.76
N LYS A 1053 -25.32 -92.64 -58.23
CA LYS A 1053 -25.37 -93.21 -59.59
C LYS A 1053 -26.63 -94.05 -59.84
N LYS A 1054 -27.06 -94.84 -58.85
CA LYS A 1054 -28.27 -95.67 -58.88
C LYS A 1054 -29.57 -94.84 -58.84
N ASN A 1055 -29.54 -93.68 -58.18
CA ASN A 1055 -30.65 -92.72 -58.14
C ASN A 1055 -30.66 -91.78 -59.36
N MET A 1056 -29.48 -91.40 -59.87
CA MET A 1056 -29.35 -90.58 -61.07
C MET A 1056 -29.68 -91.35 -62.35
N ALA A 1057 -29.35 -92.65 -62.46
CA ALA A 1057 -29.66 -93.43 -63.67
C ALA A 1057 -31.16 -93.38 -64.09
N PRO A 1058 -32.15 -93.72 -63.24
CA PRO A 1058 -33.57 -93.61 -63.59
C PRO A 1058 -34.05 -92.16 -63.67
N ARG A 1059 -33.35 -91.21 -63.05
CA ARG A 1059 -33.67 -89.77 -63.11
C ARG A 1059 -33.25 -89.16 -64.46
N HIS A 1060 -32.01 -89.38 -64.89
CA HIS A 1060 -31.55 -89.11 -66.25
C HIS A 1060 -32.36 -89.90 -67.29
N GLU A 1061 -32.80 -91.13 -67.02
CA GLU A 1061 -33.68 -91.85 -67.95
C GLU A 1061 -35.07 -91.21 -68.05
N LYS A 1062 -35.64 -90.72 -66.93
CA LYS A 1062 -36.89 -89.92 -66.93
C LYS A 1062 -36.71 -88.59 -67.65
N GLU A 1063 -35.65 -87.83 -67.36
CA GLU A 1063 -35.35 -86.53 -67.97
C GLU A 1063 -35.04 -86.68 -69.47
N ARG A 1064 -34.28 -87.70 -69.87
CA ARG A 1064 -34.08 -88.09 -71.28
C ARG A 1064 -35.38 -88.53 -71.95
N LYS A 1065 -36.27 -89.26 -71.27
CA LYS A 1065 -37.60 -89.61 -71.80
C LYS A 1065 -38.52 -88.39 -71.90
N GLN A 1066 -38.46 -87.43 -70.97
CA GLN A 1066 -39.20 -86.18 -71.04
C GLN A 1066 -38.70 -85.28 -72.19
N LEU A 1067 -37.39 -85.17 -72.38
CA LEU A 1067 -36.80 -84.48 -73.54
C LEU A 1067 -37.20 -85.15 -74.86
N LEU A 1068 -37.08 -86.49 -74.97
CA LEU A 1068 -37.50 -87.25 -76.16
C LEU A 1068 -39.02 -87.21 -76.41
N MET A 1069 -39.85 -87.02 -75.38
CA MET A 1069 -41.29 -86.76 -75.53
C MET A 1069 -41.57 -85.31 -75.97
N GLY A 1070 -40.80 -84.33 -75.47
CA GLY A 1070 -40.86 -82.94 -75.90
C GLY A 1070 -40.57 -82.76 -77.40
N PHE A 1071 -39.65 -83.56 -77.96
CA PHE A 1071 -39.35 -83.56 -79.39
C PHE A 1071 -40.46 -84.12 -80.30
N LYS A 1072 -41.57 -84.66 -79.77
CA LYS A 1072 -42.61 -85.32 -80.59
C LYS A 1072 -43.92 -84.54 -80.79
N LYS A 1073 -44.04 -83.28 -80.33
CA LYS A 1073 -45.17 -82.38 -80.67
C LYS A 1073 -44.77 -80.91 -80.87
N LYS A 1074 -44.46 -80.55 -82.12
CA LYS A 1074 -44.82 -79.25 -82.75
C LYS A 1074 -45.57 -79.57 -84.04
N PRO A 1075 -46.70 -78.89 -84.31
CA PRO A 1075 -46.71 -77.70 -85.17
C PRO A 1075 -47.54 -76.54 -84.53
N SER A 1076 -47.58 -75.28 -84.99
CA SER A 1076 -46.95 -74.57 -86.14
C SER A 1076 -47.23 -73.05 -86.10
N VAL A 1077 -46.36 -72.22 -86.73
CA VAL A 1077 -46.70 -70.98 -87.53
C VAL A 1077 -47.26 -69.75 -86.76
N LYS A 1078 -46.85 -68.48 -86.98
CA LYS A 1078 -45.77 -67.76 -87.74
C LYS A 1078 -45.43 -66.45 -86.96
N TYR A 1079 -44.20 -65.90 -86.94
CA TYR A 1079 -43.57 -64.93 -87.89
C TYR A 1079 -44.48 -63.73 -88.27
N VAL A 1080 -44.04 -62.46 -88.33
CA VAL A 1080 -42.85 -61.79 -88.95
C VAL A 1080 -42.67 -60.42 -88.23
N SER A 1081 -41.51 -59.74 -88.01
CA SER A 1081 -40.03 -59.97 -88.04
C SER A 1081 -39.38 -58.91 -87.08
N SER A 1082 -38.24 -58.20 -87.19
CA SER A 1082 -37.05 -58.04 -88.09
C SER A 1082 -36.01 -57.09 -87.42
N VAL A 1083 -34.79 -56.94 -87.98
CA VAL A 1083 -33.68 -56.02 -87.58
C VAL A 1083 -32.92 -56.46 -86.29
N VAL A 1084 -31.59 -56.35 -86.09
CA VAL A 1084 -30.30 -56.48 -86.86
C VAL A 1084 -29.20 -55.69 -86.09
N LEU A 1085 -27.91 -56.09 -86.21
CA LEU A 1085 -26.70 -55.65 -85.43
C LEU A 1085 -26.64 -56.31 -84.02
N THR A 1086 -25.57 -56.97 -83.53
CA THR A 1086 -24.11 -56.71 -83.41
C THR A 1086 -23.78 -55.64 -82.33
N GLU A 1087 -22.69 -55.70 -81.53
CA GLU A 1087 -21.57 -56.65 -81.44
C GLU A 1087 -20.85 -56.59 -80.05
N GLN A 1088 -19.65 -57.19 -79.96
CA GLN A 1088 -18.54 -56.89 -79.03
C GLN A 1088 -18.63 -57.26 -77.53
N LEU A 1089 -17.64 -58.06 -77.12
CA LEU A 1089 -17.00 -57.96 -75.80
C LEU A 1089 -16.04 -56.77 -75.81
N ASP A 1090 -15.59 -56.31 -74.64
CA ASP A 1090 -14.17 -55.91 -74.52
C ASP A 1090 -13.62 -56.02 -73.09
N ASN A 1091 -12.30 -55.84 -72.94
CA ASN A 1091 -11.58 -55.99 -71.67
C ASN A 1091 -10.68 -54.75 -71.32
N PRO A 1092 -9.35 -54.85 -71.12
CA PRO A 1092 -8.69 -54.61 -69.82
C PRO A 1092 -7.92 -53.28 -69.68
N TYR A 1093 -7.45 -52.99 -68.44
CA TYR A 1093 -6.19 -52.30 -68.03
C TYR A 1093 -5.64 -51.06 -68.79
N PHE A 1094 -5.05 -50.09 -68.08
CA PHE A 1094 -3.61 -49.74 -68.19
C PHE A 1094 -3.09 -48.83 -67.04
N ASP A 1095 -1.90 -48.22 -67.18
CA ASP A 1095 -0.88 -48.06 -66.13
C ASP A 1095 -0.11 -46.71 -66.13
N LEU A 1096 0.60 -46.41 -65.03
CA LEU A 1096 1.82 -45.55 -64.85
C LEU A 1096 1.95 -44.04 -65.25
N ARG A 1097 2.37 -43.23 -64.24
CA ARG A 1097 3.42 -42.15 -64.12
C ARG A 1097 4.13 -41.55 -65.37
N PRO A 1098 4.52 -40.24 -65.37
CA PRO A 1098 5.74 -39.73 -64.67
C PRO A 1098 5.67 -38.29 -64.05
N GLY A 1099 6.83 -37.68 -63.71
CA GLY A 1099 7.01 -36.35 -63.06
C GLY A 1099 6.98 -35.13 -64.02
N GLU A 1100 7.49 -33.93 -63.70
CA GLU A 1100 8.46 -33.47 -62.66
C GLU A 1100 8.36 -31.91 -62.46
N VAL A 1101 9.35 -31.25 -61.80
CA VAL A 1101 9.65 -29.78 -61.75
C VAL A 1101 9.09 -28.90 -60.58
N GLU A 1102 10.00 -28.61 -59.63
CA GLU A 1102 10.41 -27.34 -58.96
C GLU A 1102 9.48 -26.23 -58.35
N LEU A 1103 10.11 -25.50 -57.41
CA LEU A 1103 9.73 -24.38 -56.51
C LEU A 1103 9.76 -22.98 -57.22
N PRO A 1104 9.61 -21.78 -56.57
CA PRO A 1104 9.46 -21.41 -55.14
C PRO A 1104 8.39 -20.31 -54.82
N HIS A 1105 8.43 -19.82 -53.57
CA HIS A 1105 7.72 -18.64 -52.97
C HIS A 1105 6.20 -18.79 -52.73
N GLY A 1106 5.60 -18.12 -51.72
CA GLY A 1106 6.17 -17.29 -50.64
C GLY A 1106 5.18 -16.20 -50.17
N GLU A 1107 5.22 -15.82 -48.88
CA GLU A 1107 4.39 -14.75 -48.24
C GLU A 1107 2.86 -15.06 -48.16
N THR A 1108 2.03 -14.56 -47.23
CA THR A 1108 2.19 -14.06 -45.82
C THR A 1108 0.82 -14.11 -45.10
N GLU A 1109 0.84 -14.03 -43.76
CA GLU A 1109 -0.19 -13.41 -42.87
C GLU A 1109 -1.61 -14.01 -42.62
N ALA A 1110 -2.12 -13.65 -41.44
CA ALA A 1110 -3.52 -13.50 -41.00
C ALA A 1110 -4.43 -14.74 -40.75
N ASP A 1111 -4.37 -15.24 -39.52
CA ASP A 1111 -5.46 -15.30 -38.53
C ASP A 1111 -6.94 -15.46 -38.97
N CYS A 1112 -7.58 -16.52 -38.47
CA CYS A 1112 -8.92 -16.53 -37.85
C CYS A 1112 -8.97 -17.63 -36.77
#